data_AF-A0A7K9U9F2-F1
#
_entry.id   AF-A0A7K9U9F2-F1
#
_cell.length_a   1.000
_cell.length_b   1.000
_cell.length_c   1.000
_cell.angle_alpha   90.00
_cell.angle_beta   90.00
_cell.angle_gamma   90.00
#
_symmetry.space_group_name_H-M   'P 1'
#
loop_
_entity.id
_entity.type
_entity.pdbx_description
1 polymer ?
#
loop_
_entity_poly.entity_id
_entity_poly.type
_entity_poly.pdbx_seq_one_letter_code
_entity_poly.pdbx_strand_id
1 'polypeptide(L)'
;MTSITSSGGNTEVVSARRTESRDVSDIIGLFSHFTEAVFGRTDVMYLLEKSNLALTLCNEKDEVIAHAVFLDYPNWNITDQSDWESFLHENYINNKCTPLNTLFMHLFVAKEEYVAGCSQEIVRKAFITVPELQFILLFIPADENLEPDMGSVFEKMMAAPGSVVNTKFTLLVCPRHRYHPQLYVRKARLEDYDDLMPRWTCQNETLKESYSEYFLADLIACQDEENQTVVCEVGDTAVGFMSLCSQVNVSLFQECFDLEPFHGLCKPHPEDILKMPQKPSVQEDGDKSNQTSQETVSVSSQNLEHIQDQDAAVQEDRAITLSHPELSLDDVRVEDFKASATLLETEEGSFHPVYRGASNAFCIRLFCIDKKHETRSLDFLHYVFKLFPDRDFCVILVPHHIPEFHLIQSFVRAVPLCASKLGHELYVFHRAGLLKSFNVRRATTSDLLGVKMLIKTLSLNESILNDFKIFTVARRDPDGVPVQAFVAEVLDQIVGISVIRDEMDIEYIRSHYNIEDFINFKYYQQEEHGHLYHFVLNPVFHHYMKHFLKEILRLAHKSSLYYPIYPQYVEGKFQNPCAHSLTSALHYMVPVRPRRQIVYPLEELGINAPSEQVSKDQLSYSLNHISRKLVLASKRSINTRIVVVGASDVGISFLETLVFWSHLKFNNLTLISTHGLPGKDLQGSKQRRFLINSHCFNDEDYAQMSLCSWVNVVVGKMTGINRTAKYVVVSKEKKVPYDYLVLCTGLKYQVLSPTGADISQLPTNREVLSKWPQRYTGKVPSNHFTLNDEQDCLKAARWLKENAVSSEGNIIVYGNTIDIYTTVETLLSLGIGGSRIHLVQPPLSPSVTCLNNSAIESAVGEALLEAGVRVHCDSVLARWNEGDDPDPITCAAFTTDTKPFKLQCAAFFSFAYRTVDYEAFKAINDACLVFDGRLVIDTKFCTNDVSIRAAGPLTKYSRRYYVDEWTHSNLSSKEIGFELAASMLDLFDPTSKPFSEAPSGTDRLVPVYKECKVQEGVLPGGYNYLHISKPEVPICLDLELAPCDHGLEITTGEARHGNYFRMHINNYGVVDSITCFSKEPFPVSNYICLYGQHERLLNDLCYRWNEGQITDLYSYFREPWSMAIYHDQFIDLKKELRQILMEEQVRKM
;
A
#
# COMPACT_ATOMS: atom_id res chain seq x y z
N MET A 1 -16.01 -0.93 -28.81
CA MET A 1 -17.22 -0.26 -29.32
C MET A 1 -17.94 -1.23 -30.22
N THR A 2 -19.27 -1.19 -30.23
CA THR A 2 -20.14 -2.12 -30.97
C THR A 2 -21.22 -1.31 -31.68
N SER A 3 -21.52 -1.60 -32.94
CA SER A 3 -22.62 -0.94 -33.67
C SER A 3 -23.95 -1.63 -33.37
N ILE A 4 -24.93 -0.90 -32.87
CA ILE A 4 -26.30 -1.35 -32.67
C ILE A 4 -27.18 -0.75 -33.78
N THR A 5 -28.15 -1.52 -34.28
CA THR A 5 -29.10 -1.06 -35.31
C THR A 5 -30.49 -0.89 -34.68
N SER A 6 -31.15 0.23 -34.94
CA SER A 6 -32.52 0.48 -34.49
C SER A 6 -33.55 -0.35 -35.26
N SER A 7 -34.77 -0.43 -34.75
CA SER A 7 -35.92 -1.03 -35.45
C SER A 7 -36.23 -0.34 -36.79
N GLY A 8 -35.82 0.93 -36.97
CA GLY A 8 -35.91 1.70 -38.20
C GLY A 8 -34.70 1.61 -39.14
N GLY A 9 -33.65 0.87 -38.78
CA GLY A 9 -32.45 0.68 -39.61
C GLY A 9 -31.30 1.67 -39.40
N ASN A 10 -31.40 2.57 -38.41
CA ASN A 10 -30.31 3.50 -38.06
C ASN A 10 -29.25 2.79 -37.21
N THR A 11 -27.97 2.96 -37.54
CA THR A 11 -26.86 2.37 -36.76
C THR A 11 -26.23 3.40 -35.83
N GLU A 12 -26.12 3.06 -34.55
CA GLU A 12 -25.42 3.87 -33.53
C GLU A 12 -24.28 3.05 -32.91
N VAL A 13 -23.11 3.67 -32.72
CA VAL A 13 -21.95 3.03 -32.11
C VAL A 13 -22.02 3.23 -30.60
N VAL A 14 -22.03 2.12 -29.86
CA VAL A 14 -22.11 2.14 -28.40
C VAL A 14 -20.85 1.62 -27.75
N SER A 15 -20.59 2.14 -26.56
CA SER A 15 -19.58 1.65 -25.63
C SER A 15 -20.27 1.24 -24.32
N ALA A 16 -19.78 0.16 -23.70
CA ALA A 16 -20.30 -0.31 -22.42
C ALA A 16 -19.29 0.02 -21.33
N ARG A 17 -19.75 0.65 -20.26
CA ARG A 17 -18.97 0.87 -19.03
C ARG A 17 -19.80 0.50 -17.79
N ARG A 18 -19.12 0.37 -16.65
CA ARG A 18 -19.82 0.28 -15.36
C ARG A 18 -20.56 1.60 -15.11
N THR A 19 -21.72 1.51 -14.48
CA THR A 19 -22.56 2.66 -14.17
C THR A 19 -21.91 3.53 -13.10
N GLU A 20 -21.94 4.84 -13.33
CA GLU A 20 -21.44 5.86 -12.40
C GLU A 20 -22.61 6.64 -11.81
N SER A 21 -22.40 7.29 -10.65
CA SER A 21 -23.45 8.07 -9.97
C SER A 21 -23.97 9.24 -10.82
N ARG A 22 -23.16 9.78 -11.74
CA ARG A 22 -23.59 10.84 -12.67
C ARG A 22 -24.64 10.37 -13.67
N ASP A 23 -24.71 9.07 -13.96
CA ASP A 23 -25.62 8.52 -14.98
C ASP A 23 -27.08 8.47 -14.48
N VAL A 24 -27.32 8.67 -13.19
CA VAL A 24 -28.61 8.42 -12.52
C VAL A 24 -29.73 9.27 -13.10
N SER A 25 -29.48 10.56 -13.37
CA SER A 25 -30.49 11.45 -13.96
C SER A 25 -30.90 11.01 -15.36
N ASP A 26 -29.94 10.58 -16.18
CA ASP A 26 -30.19 10.12 -17.54
C ASP A 26 -30.90 8.75 -17.53
N ILE A 27 -30.53 7.86 -16.61
CA ILE A 27 -31.18 6.56 -16.40
C ILE A 27 -32.66 6.76 -16.05
N ILE A 28 -32.97 7.69 -15.12
CA ILE A 28 -34.35 8.03 -14.75
C ILE A 28 -35.12 8.58 -15.97
N GLY A 29 -34.47 9.35 -16.84
CA GLY A 29 -35.04 9.85 -18.08
C GLY A 29 -35.45 8.78 -19.10
N LEU A 30 -34.93 7.55 -18.97
CA LEU A 30 -35.25 6.41 -19.85
C LEU A 30 -36.40 5.53 -19.33
N PHE A 31 -37.02 5.87 -18.20
CA PHE A 31 -38.13 5.08 -17.66
C PHE A 31 -39.36 5.15 -18.55
N SER A 32 -39.88 3.98 -18.91
CA SER A 32 -41.14 3.82 -19.62
C SER A 32 -42.19 3.17 -18.71
N HIS A 33 -43.47 3.28 -19.07
CA HIS A 33 -44.56 2.57 -18.37
C HIS A 33 -44.31 1.05 -18.30
N PHE A 34 -43.67 0.50 -19.32
CA PHE A 34 -43.27 -0.91 -19.37
C PHE A 34 -42.25 -1.28 -18.27
N THR A 35 -41.30 -0.37 -18.00
CA THR A 35 -40.27 -0.59 -16.96
C THR A 35 -40.93 -0.78 -15.59
N GLU A 36 -41.89 0.08 -15.23
CA GLU A 36 -42.61 -0.02 -13.96
C GLU A 36 -43.49 -1.28 -13.88
N ALA A 37 -44.05 -1.75 -15.00
CA ALA A 37 -44.86 -2.97 -15.03
C ALA A 37 -44.02 -4.24 -14.78
N VAL A 38 -42.81 -4.30 -15.34
CA VAL A 38 -41.93 -5.47 -15.25
C VAL A 38 -41.12 -5.51 -13.94
N PHE A 39 -40.58 -4.37 -13.51
CA PHE A 39 -39.64 -4.28 -12.39
C PHE A 39 -40.24 -3.62 -11.14
N GLY A 40 -41.46 -3.09 -11.23
CA GLY A 40 -42.10 -2.33 -10.16
C GLY A 40 -41.56 -0.91 -10.03
N ARG A 41 -41.92 -0.23 -8.94
CA ARG A 41 -41.35 1.07 -8.59
C ARG A 41 -39.98 0.85 -7.95
N THR A 42 -38.95 1.35 -8.60
CA THR A 42 -37.58 1.07 -8.20
C THR A 42 -36.79 2.35 -7.98
N ASP A 43 -36.12 2.46 -6.83
CA ASP A 43 -35.14 3.52 -6.58
C ASP A 43 -33.80 3.10 -7.22
N VAL A 44 -33.42 3.82 -8.28
CA VAL A 44 -32.18 3.58 -9.04
C VAL A 44 -30.96 3.70 -8.14
N MET A 45 -30.92 4.69 -7.24
CA MET A 45 -29.77 4.90 -6.35
C MET A 45 -29.64 3.76 -5.34
N TYR A 46 -30.75 3.33 -4.75
CA TYR A 46 -30.79 2.17 -3.88
C TYR A 46 -30.29 0.91 -4.59
N LEU A 47 -30.77 0.65 -5.81
CA LEU A 47 -30.34 -0.50 -6.58
C LEU A 47 -28.86 -0.46 -6.96
N LEU A 48 -28.35 0.67 -7.44
CA LEU A 48 -26.94 0.81 -7.80
C LEU A 48 -26.03 0.50 -6.61
N GLU A 49 -26.46 0.89 -5.42
CA GLU A 49 -25.71 0.70 -4.19
C GLU A 49 -25.69 -0.75 -3.71
N LYS A 50 -26.80 -1.48 -3.90
CA LYS A 50 -26.91 -2.91 -3.56
C LYS A 50 -26.48 -3.86 -4.68
N SER A 51 -26.27 -3.34 -5.89
CA SER A 51 -25.97 -4.15 -7.06
C SER A 51 -24.63 -4.88 -6.97
N ASN A 52 -24.56 -6.09 -7.52
CA ASN A 52 -23.27 -6.76 -7.74
C ASN A 52 -22.62 -6.26 -9.05
N LEU A 53 -23.44 -5.99 -10.08
CA LEU A 53 -23.00 -5.48 -11.37
C LEU A 53 -24.05 -4.51 -11.93
N ALA A 54 -23.60 -3.33 -12.35
CA ALA A 54 -24.41 -2.35 -13.05
C ALA A 54 -23.68 -1.89 -14.31
N LEU A 55 -24.36 -1.92 -15.46
CA LEU A 55 -23.79 -1.61 -16.77
C LEU A 55 -24.59 -0.51 -17.45
N THR A 56 -23.87 0.45 -18.05
CA THR A 56 -24.43 1.53 -18.86
C THR A 56 -23.86 1.46 -20.28
N LEU A 57 -24.73 1.58 -21.28
CA LEU A 57 -24.35 1.77 -22.67
C LEU A 57 -24.41 3.26 -23.02
N CYS A 58 -23.29 3.80 -23.48
CA CYS A 58 -23.19 5.18 -23.93
C CYS A 58 -22.87 5.26 -25.43
N ASN A 59 -23.31 6.31 -26.11
CA ASN A 59 -22.88 6.62 -27.47
C ASN A 59 -21.50 7.29 -27.49
N GLU A 60 -21.01 7.66 -28.68
CA GLU A 60 -19.72 8.35 -28.85
C GLU A 60 -19.65 9.72 -28.15
N LYS A 61 -20.79 10.32 -27.82
CA LYS A 61 -20.89 11.59 -27.07
C LYS A 61 -20.97 11.38 -25.55
N ASP A 62 -20.81 10.14 -25.07
CA ASP A 62 -21.01 9.72 -23.68
C ASP A 62 -22.45 9.94 -23.15
N GLU A 63 -23.45 10.02 -24.05
CA GLU A 63 -24.86 10.06 -23.66
C GLU A 63 -25.37 8.64 -23.36
N VAL A 64 -26.13 8.48 -22.28
CA VAL A 64 -26.70 7.20 -21.87
C VAL A 64 -27.82 6.76 -22.82
N ILE A 65 -27.70 5.54 -23.37
CA ILE A 65 -28.68 4.93 -24.27
C ILE A 65 -29.45 3.81 -23.58
N ALA A 66 -28.77 3.02 -22.74
CA ALA A 66 -29.37 1.92 -22.01
C ALA A 66 -28.62 1.62 -20.72
N HIS A 67 -29.30 0.99 -19.78
CA HIS A 67 -28.77 0.64 -18.48
C HIS A 67 -29.40 -0.65 -17.94
N ALA A 68 -28.61 -1.45 -17.22
CA ALA A 68 -29.10 -2.62 -16.51
C ALA A 68 -28.39 -2.87 -15.18
N VAL A 69 -29.14 -3.41 -14.22
CA VAL A 69 -28.66 -3.77 -12.88
C VAL A 69 -28.85 -5.26 -12.62
N PHE A 70 -27.80 -5.89 -12.09
CA PHE A 70 -27.76 -7.32 -11.77
C PHE A 70 -27.40 -7.57 -10.30
N LEU A 71 -28.16 -8.46 -9.66
CA LEU A 71 -27.96 -8.89 -8.28
C LEU A 71 -27.88 -10.42 -8.16
N ASP A 72 -27.41 -10.91 -7.03
CA ASP A 72 -27.21 -12.33 -6.70
C ASP A 72 -28.44 -13.01 -6.07
N TYR A 73 -29.60 -12.34 -6.08
CA TYR A 73 -30.89 -12.86 -5.62
C TYR A 73 -32.05 -12.38 -6.52
N PRO A 74 -33.22 -13.03 -6.50
CA PRO A 74 -34.36 -12.70 -7.36
C PRO A 74 -34.84 -11.25 -7.28
N ASN A 75 -35.33 -10.70 -8.41
CA ASN A 75 -35.81 -9.30 -8.52
C ASN A 75 -37.15 -9.04 -7.83
N TRP A 76 -37.92 -10.09 -7.55
CA TRP A 76 -39.13 -10.04 -6.75
C TRP A 76 -38.94 -10.85 -5.47
N ASN A 77 -39.61 -10.46 -4.39
CA ASN A 77 -39.56 -11.15 -3.10
C ASN A 77 -40.36 -12.47 -3.12
N ILE A 78 -39.89 -13.43 -3.93
CA ILE A 78 -40.51 -14.74 -4.16
C ILE A 78 -40.01 -15.76 -3.14
N THR A 79 -38.74 -15.67 -2.78
CA THR A 79 -38.05 -16.54 -1.83
C THR A 79 -36.97 -15.75 -1.12
N ASP A 80 -36.52 -16.25 0.03
CA ASP A 80 -35.43 -15.61 0.76
C ASP A 80 -34.14 -15.65 -0.08
N GLN A 81 -33.35 -14.58 0.00
CA GLN A 81 -32.11 -14.48 -0.76
C GLN A 81 -31.11 -15.59 -0.41
N SER A 82 -31.19 -16.25 0.75
CA SER A 82 -30.33 -17.38 1.11
C SER A 82 -30.74 -18.69 0.45
N ASP A 83 -32.02 -18.86 0.13
CA ASP A 83 -32.62 -20.17 -0.16
C ASP A 83 -33.06 -20.35 -1.62
N TRP A 84 -32.81 -19.35 -2.48
CA TRP A 84 -33.31 -19.35 -3.85
C TRP A 84 -32.83 -20.54 -4.70
N GLU A 85 -31.64 -21.08 -4.45
CA GLU A 85 -31.11 -22.22 -5.19
C GLU A 85 -31.97 -23.47 -4.98
N SER A 86 -32.25 -23.83 -3.72
CA SER A 86 -33.15 -24.92 -3.35
C SER A 86 -34.54 -24.70 -3.93
N PHE A 87 -35.04 -23.46 -3.83
CA PHE A 87 -36.34 -23.09 -4.40
C PHE A 87 -36.42 -23.32 -5.91
N LEU A 88 -35.39 -22.97 -6.68
CA LEU A 88 -35.38 -23.21 -8.13
C LEU A 88 -35.30 -24.71 -8.47
N HIS A 89 -34.55 -25.50 -7.70
CA HIS A 89 -34.46 -26.95 -7.91
C HIS A 89 -35.80 -27.67 -7.64
N GLU A 90 -36.58 -27.19 -6.67
CA GLU A 90 -37.91 -27.75 -6.37
C GLU A 90 -38.96 -27.36 -7.41
N ASN A 91 -38.86 -26.14 -7.97
CA ASN A 91 -39.93 -25.56 -8.79
C ASN A 91 -39.69 -25.63 -10.31
N TYR A 92 -38.46 -25.88 -10.78
CA TYR A 92 -38.13 -25.87 -12.22
C TYR A 92 -37.31 -27.10 -12.64
N ILE A 93 -37.61 -27.63 -13.82
CA ILE A 93 -37.01 -28.87 -14.34
C ILE A 93 -35.63 -28.57 -14.95
N ASN A 94 -34.68 -29.49 -14.81
CA ASN A 94 -33.33 -29.41 -15.40
C ASN A 94 -32.53 -28.15 -15.00
N ASN A 95 -32.81 -27.61 -13.80
CA ASN A 95 -32.07 -26.46 -13.30
C ASN A 95 -30.61 -26.81 -13.00
N LYS A 96 -29.68 -26.08 -13.64
CA LYS A 96 -28.22 -26.11 -13.37
C LYS A 96 -27.71 -24.78 -12.82
N CYS A 97 -28.62 -23.88 -12.44
CA CYS A 97 -28.30 -22.59 -11.84
C CYS A 97 -27.78 -22.82 -10.42
N THR A 98 -26.64 -22.20 -10.12
CA THR A 98 -26.04 -22.15 -8.80
C THR A 98 -25.67 -20.70 -8.48
N PRO A 99 -25.42 -20.34 -7.21
CA PRO A 99 -24.98 -19.00 -6.86
C PRO A 99 -23.66 -18.57 -7.50
N LEU A 100 -22.83 -19.52 -7.94
CA LEU A 100 -21.59 -19.26 -8.69
C LEU A 100 -21.87 -18.78 -10.12
N ASN A 101 -22.86 -19.39 -10.80
CA ASN A 101 -23.04 -19.25 -12.25
C ASN A 101 -24.27 -18.44 -12.66
N THR A 102 -25.00 -17.84 -11.72
CA THR A 102 -26.26 -17.14 -11.96
C THR A 102 -26.28 -15.73 -11.36
N LEU A 103 -26.87 -14.79 -12.10
CA LEU A 103 -27.28 -13.46 -11.63
C LEU A 103 -28.71 -13.17 -12.09
N PHE A 104 -29.40 -12.28 -11.37
CA PHE A 104 -30.76 -11.85 -11.66
C PHE A 104 -30.77 -10.41 -12.16
N MET A 105 -31.52 -10.14 -13.22
CA MET A 105 -31.73 -8.78 -13.73
C MET A 105 -32.82 -8.08 -12.89
N HIS A 106 -32.48 -6.97 -12.26
CA HIS A 106 -33.39 -6.19 -11.39
C HIS A 106 -33.92 -4.92 -12.04
N LEU A 107 -33.22 -4.39 -13.04
CA LEU A 107 -33.65 -3.24 -13.81
C LEU A 107 -33.04 -3.33 -15.20
N PHE A 108 -33.83 -2.95 -16.21
CA PHE A 108 -33.36 -2.68 -17.57
C PHE A 108 -34.15 -1.51 -18.13
N VAL A 109 -33.44 -0.50 -18.62
CA VAL A 109 -34.00 0.66 -19.33
C VAL A 109 -33.20 0.93 -20.60
N ALA A 110 -33.86 1.36 -21.67
CA ALA A 110 -33.22 1.69 -22.93
C ALA A 110 -34.07 2.68 -23.73
N LYS A 111 -33.44 3.44 -24.64
CA LYS A 111 -34.17 4.21 -25.65
C LYS A 111 -34.99 3.27 -26.54
N GLU A 112 -36.27 3.60 -26.75
CA GLU A 112 -37.26 2.77 -27.45
C GLU A 112 -36.77 2.26 -28.82
N GLU A 113 -36.04 3.08 -29.57
CA GLU A 113 -35.55 2.73 -30.91
C GLU A 113 -34.49 1.60 -30.91
N TYR A 114 -33.77 1.40 -29.80
CA TYR A 114 -32.59 0.54 -29.72
C TYR A 114 -32.71 -0.61 -28.70
N VAL A 115 -33.89 -0.84 -28.12
CA VAL A 115 -34.13 -1.84 -27.05
C VAL A 115 -33.56 -3.22 -27.37
N ALA A 116 -33.86 -3.76 -28.56
CA ALA A 116 -33.41 -5.09 -29.00
C ALA A 116 -31.88 -5.22 -29.00
N GLY A 117 -31.17 -4.27 -29.61
CA GLY A 117 -29.72 -4.34 -29.71
C GLY A 117 -29.01 -3.97 -28.40
N CYS A 118 -29.57 -3.04 -27.62
CA CYS A 118 -29.05 -2.66 -26.31
C CYS A 118 -29.13 -3.83 -25.33
N SER A 119 -30.22 -4.58 -25.31
CA SER A 119 -30.37 -5.74 -24.42
C SER A 119 -29.40 -6.88 -24.74
N GLN A 120 -29.22 -7.20 -26.02
CA GLN A 120 -28.24 -8.17 -26.47
C GLN A 120 -26.81 -7.76 -26.09
N GLU A 121 -26.45 -6.49 -26.30
CA GLU A 121 -25.10 -6.00 -25.98
C GLU A 121 -24.87 -5.95 -24.46
N ILE A 122 -25.86 -5.52 -23.65
CA ILE A 122 -25.75 -5.54 -22.18
C ILE A 122 -25.54 -6.96 -21.66
N VAL A 123 -26.36 -7.92 -22.10
CA VAL A 123 -26.27 -9.32 -21.67
C VAL A 123 -24.93 -9.92 -22.11
N ARG A 124 -24.50 -9.66 -23.35
CA ARG A 124 -23.18 -10.07 -23.85
C ARG A 124 -22.06 -9.50 -22.97
N LYS A 125 -22.15 -8.22 -22.61
CA LYS A 125 -21.17 -7.54 -21.75
C LYS A 125 -21.18 -8.05 -20.31
N ALA A 126 -22.33 -8.40 -19.76
CA ALA A 126 -22.41 -9.04 -18.44
C ALA A 126 -21.67 -10.40 -18.43
N PHE A 127 -21.88 -11.23 -19.45
CA PHE A 127 -21.18 -12.51 -19.61
C PHE A 127 -19.67 -12.39 -19.88
N ILE A 128 -19.23 -11.29 -20.48
CA ILE A 128 -17.80 -10.95 -20.66
C ILE A 128 -17.20 -10.50 -19.32
N THR A 129 -17.93 -9.68 -18.56
CA THR A 129 -17.44 -9.09 -17.31
C THR A 129 -17.32 -10.12 -16.18
N VAL A 130 -18.18 -11.14 -16.16
CA VAL A 130 -18.20 -12.18 -15.13
C VAL A 130 -17.92 -13.55 -15.76
N PRO A 131 -16.67 -14.05 -15.71
CA PRO A 131 -16.27 -15.29 -16.38
C PRO A 131 -17.00 -16.56 -15.89
N GLU A 132 -17.47 -16.59 -14.65
CA GLU A 132 -18.16 -17.75 -14.06
C GLU A 132 -19.66 -17.80 -14.44
N LEU A 133 -20.24 -16.65 -14.82
CA LEU A 133 -21.65 -16.51 -15.16
C LEU A 133 -22.02 -17.39 -16.35
N GLN A 134 -23.09 -18.17 -16.23
CA GLN A 134 -23.67 -19.01 -17.29
C GLN A 134 -25.14 -18.68 -17.57
N PHE A 135 -25.86 -18.18 -16.56
CA PHE A 135 -27.29 -17.87 -16.67
C PHE A 135 -27.58 -16.47 -16.13
N ILE A 136 -28.39 -15.71 -16.86
CA ILE A 136 -29.05 -14.51 -16.34
C ILE A 136 -30.53 -14.82 -16.23
N LEU A 137 -31.10 -14.63 -15.05
CA LEU A 137 -32.49 -14.91 -14.75
C LEU A 137 -33.29 -13.61 -14.58
N LEU A 138 -34.58 -13.68 -14.91
CA LEU A 138 -35.53 -12.59 -14.71
C LEU A 138 -36.91 -13.17 -14.36
N PHE A 139 -37.49 -12.72 -13.25
CA PHE A 139 -38.89 -12.99 -12.95
C PHE A 139 -39.76 -11.83 -13.42
N ILE A 140 -40.83 -12.14 -14.15
CA ILE A 140 -41.85 -11.18 -14.57
C ILE A 140 -43.22 -11.59 -14.03
N PRO A 141 -44.13 -10.65 -13.71
CA PRO A 141 -45.53 -10.97 -13.38
C PRO A 141 -46.17 -11.81 -14.50
N ALA A 142 -47.00 -12.80 -14.14
CA ALA A 142 -47.54 -13.77 -15.10
C ALA A 142 -48.48 -13.16 -16.16
N ASP A 143 -49.10 -12.02 -15.85
CA ASP A 143 -50.02 -11.31 -16.74
C ASP A 143 -49.30 -10.40 -17.75
N GLU A 144 -48.01 -10.13 -17.53
CA GLU A 144 -47.18 -9.27 -18.38
C GLU A 144 -46.33 -10.11 -19.34
N ASN A 145 -46.16 -9.63 -20.57
CA ASN A 145 -45.23 -10.22 -21.54
C ASN A 145 -44.09 -9.24 -21.80
N LEU A 146 -42.86 -9.74 -21.94
CA LEU A 146 -41.77 -8.91 -22.44
C LEU A 146 -42.13 -8.38 -23.84
N GLU A 147 -41.75 -7.13 -24.12
CA GLU A 147 -41.76 -6.62 -25.50
C GLU A 147 -41.06 -7.63 -26.44
N PRO A 148 -41.57 -7.83 -27.68
CA PRO A 148 -41.04 -8.82 -28.62
C PRO A 148 -39.52 -8.67 -28.86
N ASP A 149 -39.01 -7.44 -28.75
CA ASP A 149 -37.60 -7.09 -28.90
C ASP A 149 -36.72 -7.64 -27.76
N MET A 150 -37.17 -7.54 -26.50
CA MET A 150 -36.53 -8.15 -25.32
C MET A 150 -36.78 -9.66 -25.22
N GLY A 151 -37.96 -10.10 -25.63
CA GLY A 151 -38.36 -11.51 -25.63
C GLY A 151 -37.49 -12.39 -26.52
N SER A 152 -36.74 -11.80 -27.47
CA SER A 152 -35.75 -12.51 -28.25
C SER A 152 -34.55 -12.99 -27.42
N VAL A 153 -34.22 -12.34 -26.31
CA VAL A 153 -33.01 -12.60 -25.50
C VAL A 153 -33.22 -13.68 -24.46
N PHE A 154 -34.44 -13.78 -23.94
CA PHE A 154 -34.79 -14.66 -22.83
C PHE A 154 -35.73 -15.78 -23.26
N GLU A 155 -35.53 -16.96 -22.70
CA GLU A 155 -36.38 -18.14 -22.93
C GLU A 155 -37.15 -18.47 -21.65
N LYS A 156 -38.40 -18.93 -21.80
CA LYS A 156 -39.25 -19.31 -20.65
C LYS A 156 -38.78 -20.65 -20.07
N MET A 157 -38.49 -20.68 -18.77
CA MET A 157 -38.09 -21.90 -18.08
C MET A 157 -39.30 -22.79 -17.79
N MET A 158 -39.15 -24.09 -17.99
CA MET A 158 -40.22 -25.07 -17.76
C MET A 158 -40.35 -25.37 -16.26
N ALA A 159 -41.52 -25.09 -15.68
CA ALA A 159 -41.78 -25.39 -14.28
C ALA A 159 -42.02 -26.89 -14.04
N ALA A 160 -41.71 -27.31 -12.82
CA ALA A 160 -41.98 -28.65 -12.33
C ALA A 160 -43.50 -28.90 -12.19
N PRO A 161 -43.96 -30.15 -12.37
CA PRO A 161 -45.37 -30.49 -12.20
C PRO A 161 -45.82 -30.19 -10.76
N GLY A 162 -46.78 -29.28 -10.59
CA GLY A 162 -47.33 -28.90 -9.27
C GLY A 162 -46.77 -27.60 -8.67
N SER A 163 -45.89 -26.87 -9.36
CA SER A 163 -45.41 -25.57 -8.87
C SER A 163 -46.53 -24.51 -8.88
N VAL A 164 -46.77 -23.89 -7.71
CA VAL A 164 -47.76 -22.81 -7.54
C VAL A 164 -47.23 -21.47 -8.07
N VAL A 165 -45.92 -21.33 -8.25
CA VAL A 165 -45.24 -20.06 -8.57
C VAL A 165 -45.62 -19.53 -9.96
N ASN A 166 -45.80 -20.43 -10.93
CA ASN A 166 -46.20 -20.11 -12.30
C ASN A 166 -47.57 -19.41 -12.42
N THR A 167 -48.37 -19.40 -11.35
CA THR A 167 -49.65 -18.66 -11.34
C THR A 167 -49.47 -17.17 -11.12
N LYS A 168 -48.33 -16.74 -10.56
CA LYS A 168 -48.06 -15.33 -10.24
C LYS A 168 -46.88 -14.75 -11.02
N PHE A 169 -45.86 -15.56 -11.31
CA PHE A 169 -44.65 -15.11 -12.00
C PHE A 169 -44.22 -16.09 -13.08
N THR A 170 -43.65 -15.58 -14.17
CA THR A 170 -42.94 -16.35 -15.18
C THR A 170 -41.44 -16.17 -15.00
N LEU A 171 -40.69 -17.27 -14.94
CA LEU A 171 -39.23 -17.26 -14.93
C LEU A 171 -38.67 -17.33 -16.35
N LEU A 172 -37.77 -16.40 -16.63
CA LEU A 172 -37.06 -16.26 -17.87
C LEU A 172 -35.56 -16.49 -17.66
N VAL A 173 -34.93 -17.19 -18.60
CA VAL A 173 -33.51 -17.53 -18.57
C VAL A 173 -32.83 -17.11 -19.85
N CYS A 174 -31.69 -16.43 -19.72
CA CYS A 174 -30.78 -16.18 -20.82
C CYS A 174 -29.51 -17.03 -20.61
N PRO A 175 -29.26 -18.06 -21.44
CA PRO A 175 -28.08 -18.88 -21.33
C PRO A 175 -26.89 -18.25 -22.08
N ARG A 176 -25.70 -18.27 -21.47
CA ARG A 176 -24.49 -17.63 -22.01
C ARG A 176 -24.11 -18.07 -23.41
N HIS A 177 -24.27 -19.36 -23.72
CA HIS A 177 -23.80 -19.93 -24.99
C HIS A 177 -24.42 -19.26 -26.23
N ARG A 178 -25.58 -18.59 -26.09
CA ARG A 178 -26.27 -17.89 -27.18
C ARG A 178 -25.56 -16.58 -27.60
N TYR A 179 -24.94 -15.88 -26.64
CA TYR A 179 -24.32 -14.57 -26.87
C TYR A 179 -22.80 -14.58 -26.74
N HIS A 180 -22.27 -15.60 -26.06
CA HIS A 180 -20.84 -15.78 -25.85
C HIS A 180 -20.53 -17.28 -25.75
N PRO A 181 -20.46 -18.02 -26.88
CA PRO A 181 -20.27 -19.47 -26.88
C PRO A 181 -18.91 -19.90 -26.28
N GLN A 182 -18.82 -21.18 -25.91
CA GLN A 182 -17.57 -21.81 -25.49
C GLN A 182 -16.68 -22.03 -26.73
N LEU A 183 -15.38 -21.80 -26.59
CA LEU A 183 -14.43 -22.05 -27.68
C LEU A 183 -14.12 -23.55 -27.79
N TYR A 184 -13.99 -24.03 -29.02
CA TYR A 184 -13.48 -25.38 -29.27
C TYR A 184 -11.95 -25.36 -29.30
N VAL A 185 -11.32 -26.23 -28.50
CA VAL A 185 -9.86 -26.29 -28.36
C VAL A 185 -9.35 -27.64 -28.87
N ARG A 186 -8.32 -27.59 -29.72
CA ARG A 186 -7.67 -28.77 -30.31
C ARG A 186 -6.16 -28.58 -30.43
N LYS A 187 -5.43 -29.63 -30.80
CA LYS A 187 -4.01 -29.51 -31.18
C LYS A 187 -3.84 -28.63 -32.42
N ALA A 188 -2.76 -27.85 -32.43
CA ALA A 188 -2.39 -26.98 -33.54
C ALA A 188 -1.90 -27.79 -34.76
N ARG A 189 -2.20 -27.29 -35.95
CA ARG A 189 -1.79 -27.81 -37.25
C ARG A 189 -1.02 -26.73 -38.00
N LEU A 190 -0.17 -27.12 -38.96
CA LEU A 190 0.60 -26.15 -39.75
C LEU A 190 -0.29 -25.18 -40.54
N GLU A 191 -1.50 -25.60 -40.94
CA GLU A 191 -2.50 -24.76 -41.61
C GLU A 191 -2.97 -23.59 -40.74
N ASP A 192 -2.91 -23.71 -39.41
CA ASP A 192 -3.33 -22.65 -38.47
C ASP A 192 -2.35 -21.46 -38.46
N TYR A 193 -1.14 -21.62 -39.04
CA TYR A 193 -0.12 -20.57 -39.08
C TYR A 193 -0.62 -19.31 -39.80
N ASP A 194 -1.28 -19.46 -40.94
CA ASP A 194 -1.77 -18.34 -41.76
C ASP A 194 -2.85 -17.52 -41.03
N ASP A 195 -3.66 -18.17 -40.19
CA ASP A 195 -4.68 -17.52 -39.36
C ASP A 195 -4.10 -16.77 -38.16
N LEU A 196 -3.00 -17.29 -37.60
CA LEU A 196 -2.35 -16.78 -36.40
C LEU A 196 -1.36 -15.65 -36.70
N MET A 197 -0.67 -15.69 -37.84
CA MET A 197 0.37 -14.72 -38.20
C MET A 197 -0.10 -13.26 -38.22
N PRO A 198 -1.23 -12.89 -38.88
CA PRO A 198 -1.72 -11.51 -38.85
C PRO A 198 -2.03 -11.02 -37.43
N ARG A 199 -2.46 -11.93 -36.55
CA ARG A 199 -2.83 -11.64 -35.16
C ARG A 199 -1.61 -11.48 -34.27
N TRP A 200 -0.61 -12.34 -34.46
CA TRP A 200 0.72 -12.24 -33.85
C TRP A 200 1.38 -10.90 -34.16
N THR A 201 1.32 -10.51 -35.44
CA THR A 201 1.88 -9.25 -35.98
C THR A 201 1.22 -8.01 -35.37
N CYS A 202 -0.06 -8.07 -35.01
CA CYS A 202 -0.83 -6.96 -34.46
C CYS A 202 -0.72 -6.82 -32.93
N GLN A 203 -0.42 -7.92 -32.21
CA GLN A 203 -0.34 -7.91 -30.74
C GLN A 203 1.07 -7.64 -30.20
N ASN A 204 2.12 -7.92 -30.97
CA ASN A 204 3.50 -7.88 -30.48
C ASN A 204 4.47 -7.19 -31.46
N GLU A 205 4.53 -5.85 -31.46
CA GLU A 205 5.57 -5.11 -32.20
C GLU A 205 6.98 -5.35 -31.61
N THR A 206 7.10 -5.58 -30.31
CA THR A 206 8.37 -5.80 -29.58
C THR A 206 8.98 -7.19 -29.75
N LEU A 207 8.18 -8.24 -30.02
CA LEU A 207 8.70 -9.61 -30.20
C LEU A 207 9.15 -9.91 -31.63
N LYS A 208 8.82 -9.03 -32.60
CA LYS A 208 9.35 -9.12 -33.98
C LYS A 208 10.87 -8.94 -34.05
N GLU A 209 11.45 -8.20 -33.12
CA GLU A 209 12.90 -7.96 -33.07
C GLU A 209 13.68 -9.13 -32.46
N SER A 210 13.02 -10.00 -31.70
CA SER A 210 13.66 -11.07 -30.91
C SER A 210 13.41 -12.49 -31.43
N TYR A 211 12.42 -12.70 -32.32
CA TYR A 211 12.09 -14.02 -32.86
C TYR A 211 12.03 -14.00 -34.39
N SER A 212 12.58 -15.04 -35.03
CA SER A 212 12.55 -15.17 -36.50
C SER A 212 11.10 -15.30 -37.02
N GLU A 213 10.87 -14.91 -38.28
CA GLU A 213 9.54 -15.02 -38.93
C GLU A 213 8.99 -16.45 -38.96
N TYR A 214 9.83 -17.47 -38.73
CA TYR A 214 9.46 -18.89 -38.74
C TYR A 214 9.25 -19.50 -37.34
N PHE A 215 9.50 -18.76 -36.27
CA PHE A 215 9.48 -19.28 -34.90
C PHE A 215 8.14 -19.94 -34.51
N LEU A 216 7.00 -19.37 -34.92
CA LEU A 216 5.69 -19.96 -34.65
C LEU A 216 5.47 -21.25 -35.44
N ALA A 217 5.95 -21.32 -36.69
CA ALA A 217 5.89 -22.51 -37.52
C ALA A 217 6.77 -23.63 -36.94
N ASP A 218 7.96 -23.31 -36.44
CA ASP A 218 8.87 -24.25 -35.80
C ASP A 218 8.26 -24.86 -34.53
N LEU A 219 7.59 -24.03 -33.71
CA LEU A 219 6.88 -24.51 -32.51
C LEU A 219 5.71 -25.45 -32.84
N ILE A 220 4.98 -25.18 -33.93
CA ILE A 220 3.87 -26.04 -34.36
C ILE A 220 4.41 -27.33 -35.01
N ALA A 221 5.55 -27.26 -35.70
CA ALA A 221 6.19 -28.40 -36.35
C ALA A 221 6.89 -29.35 -35.35
N CYS A 222 7.51 -28.81 -34.30
CA CYS A 222 8.30 -29.55 -33.33
C CYS A 222 7.49 -29.96 -32.08
N GLN A 223 6.28 -30.52 -32.28
CA GLN A 223 5.47 -31.04 -31.18
C GLN A 223 5.90 -32.47 -30.80
N ASP A 224 6.21 -32.70 -29.52
CA ASP A 224 6.60 -34.00 -28.94
C ASP A 224 5.90 -34.25 -27.59
N GLU A 225 6.19 -35.35 -26.89
CA GLU A 225 5.54 -35.65 -25.59
C GLU A 225 5.78 -34.56 -24.52
N GLU A 226 6.83 -33.75 -24.65
CA GLU A 226 7.18 -32.70 -23.71
C GLU A 226 6.67 -31.32 -24.13
N ASN A 227 6.67 -31.02 -25.42
CA ASN A 227 6.30 -29.74 -26.02
C ASN A 227 5.05 -29.91 -26.88
N GLN A 228 3.94 -29.31 -26.45
CA GLN A 228 2.64 -29.42 -27.14
C GLN A 228 2.12 -28.03 -27.46
N THR A 229 1.47 -27.87 -28.63
CA THR A 229 0.82 -26.61 -29.01
C THR A 229 -0.65 -26.83 -29.29
N VAL A 230 -1.48 -25.92 -28.78
CA VAL A 230 -2.95 -26.00 -28.89
C VAL A 230 -3.51 -24.70 -29.44
N VAL A 231 -4.60 -24.81 -30.20
CA VAL A 231 -5.33 -23.67 -30.76
C VAL A 231 -6.80 -23.73 -30.36
N CYS A 232 -7.43 -22.57 -30.27
CA CYS A 232 -8.88 -22.46 -30.21
C CYS A 232 -9.43 -21.96 -31.54
N GLU A 233 -10.54 -22.54 -32.01
CA GLU A 233 -11.13 -22.21 -33.31
C GLU A 233 -12.59 -21.76 -33.19
N VAL A 234 -12.98 -20.85 -34.09
CA VAL A 234 -14.36 -20.38 -34.27
C VAL A 234 -14.66 -20.41 -35.76
N GLY A 235 -15.58 -21.29 -36.17
CA GLY A 235 -15.94 -21.45 -37.58
C GLY A 235 -14.74 -21.83 -38.45
N ASP A 236 -13.99 -22.87 -38.05
CA ASP A 236 -12.79 -23.40 -38.71
C ASP A 236 -11.62 -22.41 -38.86
N THR A 237 -11.68 -21.24 -38.22
CA THR A 237 -10.58 -20.27 -38.17
C THR A 237 -9.92 -20.29 -36.79
N ALA A 238 -8.59 -20.38 -36.73
CA ALA A 238 -7.86 -20.32 -35.46
C ALA A 238 -7.91 -18.89 -34.88
N VAL A 239 -8.42 -18.75 -33.65
CA VAL A 239 -8.58 -17.46 -32.95
C VAL A 239 -7.68 -17.26 -31.74
N GLY A 240 -6.98 -18.31 -31.31
CA GLY A 240 -6.01 -18.25 -30.22
C GLY A 240 -5.07 -19.45 -30.23
N PHE A 241 -3.94 -19.29 -29.56
CA PHE A 241 -2.79 -20.19 -29.57
C PHE A 241 -2.16 -20.26 -28.17
N MET A 242 -1.75 -21.46 -27.76
CA MET A 242 -1.03 -21.69 -26.51
C MET A 242 0.05 -22.76 -26.71
N SER A 243 1.28 -22.47 -26.29
CA SER A 243 2.43 -23.38 -26.32
C SER A 243 2.79 -23.84 -24.91
N LEU A 244 3.04 -25.13 -24.75
CA LEU A 244 3.18 -25.81 -23.47
C LEU A 244 4.47 -26.61 -23.43
N CYS A 245 5.08 -26.70 -22.24
CA CYS A 245 6.28 -27.48 -21.98
C CYS A 245 6.20 -28.21 -20.64
N SER A 246 6.48 -29.51 -20.63
CA SER A 246 6.46 -30.34 -19.41
C SER A 246 7.71 -30.18 -18.54
N GLN A 247 8.83 -29.70 -19.12
CA GLN A 247 10.07 -29.46 -18.39
C GLN A 247 10.03 -28.08 -17.71
N VAL A 248 10.01 -28.09 -16.38
CA VAL A 248 10.00 -26.89 -15.54
C VAL A 248 11.21 -26.89 -14.64
N ASN A 249 11.97 -25.79 -14.61
CA ASN A 249 13.07 -25.61 -13.65
C ASN A 249 12.50 -25.23 -12.28
N VAL A 250 12.00 -26.24 -11.56
CA VAL A 250 11.36 -26.07 -10.25
C VAL A 250 12.35 -25.54 -9.20
N SER A 251 13.62 -25.95 -9.25
CA SER A 251 14.67 -25.45 -8.36
C SER A 251 14.82 -23.93 -8.43
N LEU A 252 14.86 -23.36 -9.63
CA LEU A 252 14.96 -21.92 -9.82
C LEU A 252 13.73 -21.19 -9.23
N PHE A 253 12.54 -21.79 -9.35
CA PHE A 253 11.33 -21.19 -8.80
C PHE A 253 11.30 -21.26 -7.27
N GLN A 254 11.78 -22.35 -6.67
CA GLN A 254 11.91 -22.49 -5.22
C GLN A 254 12.91 -21.50 -4.61
N GLU A 255 13.95 -21.11 -5.36
CA GLU A 255 14.92 -20.08 -4.94
C GLU A 255 14.35 -18.65 -5.04
N CYS A 256 13.37 -18.42 -5.92
CA CYS A 256 12.91 -17.07 -6.27
C CYS A 256 11.52 -16.73 -5.72
N PHE A 257 10.67 -17.71 -5.42
CA PHE A 257 9.29 -17.51 -5.00
C PHE A 257 8.96 -18.34 -3.76
N ASP A 258 8.05 -17.82 -2.94
CA ASP A 258 7.43 -18.58 -1.87
C ASP A 258 6.43 -19.58 -2.45
N LEU A 259 6.85 -20.85 -2.48
CA LEU A 259 6.09 -21.98 -2.99
C LEU A 259 5.69 -22.95 -1.87
N GLU A 260 5.87 -22.59 -0.59
CA GLU A 260 5.44 -23.41 0.54
C GLU A 260 3.95 -23.79 0.44
N PRO A 261 3.02 -22.87 0.10
CA PRO A 261 1.60 -23.21 -0.02
C PRO A 261 1.27 -24.21 -1.14
N PHE A 262 2.18 -24.39 -2.10
CA PHE A 262 2.03 -25.31 -3.24
C PHE A 262 2.96 -26.52 -3.14
N HIS A 263 3.51 -26.80 -1.95
CA HIS A 263 4.45 -27.90 -1.71
C HIS A 263 5.65 -27.87 -2.68
N GLY A 264 6.17 -26.67 -2.97
CA GLY A 264 7.31 -26.49 -3.85
C GLY A 264 7.07 -26.90 -5.31
N LEU A 265 5.81 -27.03 -5.75
CA LEU A 265 5.41 -27.59 -7.06
C LEU A 265 5.86 -29.06 -7.27
N CYS A 266 6.10 -29.79 -6.17
CA CYS A 266 6.49 -31.20 -6.18
C CYS A 266 5.38 -32.09 -5.60
N LYS A 267 5.40 -33.38 -5.93
CA LYS A 267 4.54 -34.36 -5.26
C LYS A 267 5.05 -34.59 -3.82
N PRO A 268 4.16 -34.75 -2.81
CA PRO A 268 4.60 -35.01 -1.44
C PRO A 268 5.44 -36.29 -1.33
N HIS A 269 6.57 -36.21 -0.62
CA HIS A 269 7.48 -37.33 -0.38
C HIS A 269 7.79 -37.48 1.12
N PRO A 270 7.88 -38.70 1.67
CA PRO A 270 8.11 -38.92 3.11
C PRO A 270 9.44 -38.37 3.64
N GLU A 271 10.41 -38.11 2.76
CA GLU A 271 11.71 -37.52 3.10
C GLU A 271 11.75 -35.98 2.93
N ASP A 272 10.60 -35.33 2.71
CA ASP A 272 10.53 -33.88 2.60
C ASP A 272 10.85 -33.22 3.95
N ILE A 273 11.75 -32.24 3.95
CA ILE A 273 12.13 -31.50 5.14
C ILE A 273 11.41 -30.15 5.09
N LEU A 274 10.21 -30.09 5.68
CA LEU A 274 9.33 -28.92 5.65
C LEU A 274 9.47 -27.99 6.85
N LYS A 275 10.09 -28.46 7.94
CA LYS A 275 10.33 -27.68 9.16
C LYS A 275 11.73 -27.95 9.68
N MET A 276 12.31 -26.98 10.38
CA MET A 276 13.54 -27.24 11.13
C MET A 276 13.34 -28.40 12.12
N PRO A 277 14.23 -29.41 12.15
CA PRO A 277 14.21 -30.43 13.19
C PRO A 277 14.40 -29.75 14.55
N GLN A 278 13.41 -29.83 15.43
CA GLN A 278 13.58 -29.38 16.81
C GLN A 278 14.66 -30.26 17.47
N LYS A 279 15.73 -29.64 18.00
CA LYS A 279 16.69 -30.38 18.85
C LYS A 279 15.89 -31.03 19.99
N PRO A 280 16.10 -32.33 20.28
CA PRO A 280 15.40 -32.98 21.38
C PRO A 280 15.70 -32.21 22.67
N SER A 281 14.65 -31.76 23.35
CA SER A 281 14.75 -31.20 24.69
C SER A 281 15.41 -32.26 25.58
N VAL A 282 16.53 -31.90 26.18
CA VAL A 282 17.15 -32.69 27.24
C VAL A 282 16.11 -32.81 28.34
N GLN A 283 15.55 -34.00 28.53
CA GLN A 283 14.85 -34.34 29.76
C GLN A 283 15.90 -34.29 30.88
N GLU A 284 15.74 -33.34 31.80
CA GLU A 284 16.32 -33.47 33.12
C GLU A 284 15.65 -34.65 33.81
N ASP A 285 16.28 -35.82 33.72
CA ASP A 285 16.01 -36.92 34.63
C ASP A 285 17.25 -37.16 35.49
N GLY A 286 17.00 -37.20 36.79
CA GLY A 286 17.99 -37.17 37.84
C GLY A 286 18.87 -38.42 37.95
N ASP A 287 20.00 -38.17 38.60
CA ASP A 287 20.84 -39.08 39.37
C ASP A 287 21.18 -40.48 38.83
N LYS A 288 22.48 -40.59 38.55
CA LYS A 288 23.28 -41.81 38.39
C LYS A 288 23.08 -42.79 39.55
N SER A 289 22.96 -44.09 39.22
CA SER A 289 23.84 -45.09 39.85
C SER A 289 24.00 -46.40 39.06
N ASN A 290 25.27 -46.80 38.93
CA ASN A 290 25.86 -48.15 38.91
C ASN A 290 25.87 -49.06 37.67
N GLN A 291 27.10 -49.29 37.19
CA GLN A 291 27.78 -50.57 36.84
C GLN A 291 27.10 -51.46 35.77
N THR A 292 27.74 -51.94 34.70
CA THR A 292 28.99 -52.75 34.66
C THR A 292 29.44 -52.92 33.20
N SER A 293 30.73 -53.21 33.04
CA SER A 293 31.59 -53.34 31.86
C SER A 293 31.39 -54.59 30.96
N GLN A 294 31.88 -54.45 29.70
CA GLN A 294 32.45 -55.46 28.77
C GLN A 294 31.49 -56.48 28.12
N GLU A 295 31.58 -56.89 26.85
CA GLU A 295 32.62 -56.78 25.79
C GLU A 295 32.00 -57.22 24.44
N THR A 296 32.40 -56.64 23.29
CA THR A 296 32.90 -57.42 22.12
C THR A 296 33.50 -56.53 21.03
N VAL A 297 34.48 -57.12 20.34
CA VAL A 297 35.62 -56.55 19.57
C VAL A 297 35.36 -56.49 18.05
N SER A 298 36.03 -55.54 17.35
CA SER A 298 36.82 -55.66 16.08
C SER A 298 36.62 -54.42 15.17
N VAL A 299 37.53 -53.43 15.09
CA VAL A 299 38.87 -53.35 14.46
C VAL A 299 38.86 -53.18 12.92
N SER A 300 39.00 -51.90 12.52
CA SER A 300 39.86 -51.28 11.49
C SER A 300 39.99 -51.84 10.06
N SER A 301 40.07 -50.94 9.07
CA SER A 301 41.36 -50.55 8.47
C SER A 301 41.25 -49.39 7.47
N GLN A 302 42.19 -48.47 7.60
CA GLN A 302 42.54 -47.37 6.69
C GLN A 302 43.11 -47.90 5.36
N ASN A 303 43.10 -47.07 4.31
CA ASN A 303 44.35 -46.58 3.71
C ASN A 303 44.10 -45.47 2.68
N LEU A 304 45.04 -44.53 2.70
CA LEU A 304 45.14 -43.24 2.03
C LEU A 304 46.26 -43.32 0.97
N GLU A 305 46.42 -42.23 0.20
CA GLU A 305 47.60 -41.81 -0.61
C GLU A 305 47.64 -42.24 -2.11
N HIS A 306 48.14 -41.45 -3.08
CA HIS A 306 48.43 -40.01 -3.27
C HIS A 306 48.91 -39.85 -4.75
N ILE A 307 48.44 -38.80 -5.44
CA ILE A 307 49.02 -37.93 -6.53
C ILE A 307 50.07 -38.47 -7.54
N GLN A 308 49.86 -38.20 -8.85
CA GLN A 308 50.80 -37.42 -9.73
C GLN A 308 50.24 -37.12 -11.14
N ASP A 309 50.43 -35.87 -11.57
CA ASP A 309 50.20 -35.32 -12.93
C ASP A 309 51.25 -35.81 -13.96
N GLN A 310 50.87 -35.84 -15.24
CA GLN A 310 51.77 -35.53 -16.37
C GLN A 310 51.02 -35.30 -17.70
N ASP A 311 51.45 -34.24 -18.40
CA ASP A 311 51.12 -33.85 -19.78
C ASP A 311 51.59 -34.86 -20.85
N ALA A 312 50.85 -34.96 -21.97
CA ALA A 312 51.42 -35.19 -23.32
C ALA A 312 50.38 -34.91 -24.43
N ALA A 313 50.80 -34.11 -25.42
CA ALA A 313 50.12 -33.88 -26.70
C ALA A 313 50.57 -34.91 -27.76
N VAL A 314 49.70 -35.33 -28.70
CA VAL A 314 49.97 -35.59 -30.15
C VAL A 314 48.64 -35.74 -30.95
N GLN A 315 48.58 -34.94 -32.03
CA GLN A 315 47.91 -34.96 -33.36
C GLN A 315 46.74 -35.90 -33.76
N GLU A 316 45.77 -35.23 -34.41
CA GLU A 316 45.04 -35.47 -35.68
C GLU A 316 44.40 -36.85 -35.99
N ASP A 317 43.08 -36.86 -36.22
CA ASP A 317 42.58 -37.15 -37.57
C ASP A 317 41.19 -36.54 -37.86
N ARG A 318 40.98 -36.14 -39.11
CA ARG A 318 39.75 -35.51 -39.66
C ARG A 318 38.72 -36.58 -40.02
N ALA A 319 37.46 -36.36 -39.63
CA ALA A 319 36.30 -36.83 -40.40
C ALA A 319 35.18 -35.79 -40.35
N ILE A 320 34.90 -35.21 -41.52
CA ILE A 320 33.78 -34.29 -41.78
C ILE A 320 32.50 -35.12 -41.89
N THR A 321 31.51 -34.84 -41.03
CA THR A 321 30.10 -35.09 -41.37
C THR A 321 29.30 -33.88 -40.92
N LEU A 322 28.71 -33.19 -41.90
CA LEU A 322 27.78 -32.07 -41.71
C LEU A 322 26.44 -32.60 -41.18
N SER A 323 25.96 -32.04 -40.08
CA SER A 323 24.52 -31.96 -39.76
C SER A 323 24.25 -30.77 -38.83
N HIS A 324 23.54 -29.79 -39.41
CA HIS A 324 22.66 -28.74 -38.87
C HIS A 324 22.86 -28.12 -37.47
N PRO A 325 22.82 -26.77 -37.35
CA PRO A 325 22.92 -26.08 -36.07
C PRO A 325 21.57 -26.09 -35.33
N GLU A 326 21.52 -26.66 -34.14
CA GLU A 326 20.53 -26.32 -33.12
C GLU A 326 20.89 -24.96 -32.53
N LEU A 327 20.01 -23.98 -32.73
CA LEU A 327 20.13 -22.64 -32.17
C LEU A 327 19.80 -22.69 -30.67
N SER A 328 20.83 -22.47 -29.87
CA SER A 328 20.80 -22.27 -28.43
C SER A 328 20.09 -20.97 -28.04
N LEU A 329 19.42 -21.01 -26.88
CA LEU A 329 18.96 -19.85 -26.10
C LEU A 329 20.03 -18.75 -26.07
N ASP A 330 19.66 -17.52 -26.43
CA ASP A 330 20.50 -16.34 -26.27
C ASP A 330 20.80 -16.10 -24.77
N ASP A 331 22.05 -16.41 -24.42
CA ASP A 331 22.98 -15.71 -23.53
C ASP A 331 22.42 -15.05 -22.24
N VAL A 332 22.29 -15.88 -21.20
CA VAL A 332 22.78 -15.50 -19.86
C VAL A 332 23.99 -16.38 -19.57
N ARG A 333 25.20 -15.81 -19.72
CA ARG A 333 26.43 -16.46 -19.26
C ARG A 333 26.35 -16.69 -17.75
N VAL A 334 26.14 -17.94 -17.35
CA VAL A 334 26.33 -18.41 -15.98
C VAL A 334 27.76 -18.93 -15.89
N GLU A 335 28.65 -18.15 -15.27
CA GLU A 335 29.95 -18.67 -14.84
C GLU A 335 29.74 -19.63 -13.68
N ASP A 336 30.14 -20.89 -13.86
CA ASP A 336 30.18 -21.92 -12.83
C ASP A 336 31.14 -21.52 -11.70
N PHE A 337 30.61 -21.20 -10.52
CA PHE A 337 31.38 -21.12 -9.28
C PHE A 337 30.93 -22.20 -8.29
N LYS A 338 31.69 -23.30 -8.25
CA LYS A 338 31.74 -24.22 -7.10
C LYS A 338 32.43 -23.49 -5.94
N ALA A 339 31.66 -23.04 -4.96
CA ALA A 339 32.19 -22.60 -3.66
C ALA A 339 31.75 -23.58 -2.57
N SER A 340 32.73 -24.26 -1.97
CA SER A 340 32.57 -25.18 -0.85
C SER A 340 31.95 -24.48 0.36
N ALA A 341 30.85 -25.03 0.86
CA ALA A 341 30.21 -24.61 2.09
C ALA A 341 31.16 -24.84 3.28
N THR A 342 31.59 -23.75 3.92
CA THR A 342 32.23 -23.79 5.24
C THR A 342 31.32 -23.08 6.22
N LEU A 343 30.87 -23.81 7.24
CA LEU A 343 29.95 -23.38 8.28
C LEU A 343 30.43 -22.13 9.03
N LEU A 344 29.57 -21.11 9.10
CA LEU A 344 29.65 -20.02 10.08
C LEU A 344 28.29 -19.85 10.75
N GLU A 345 28.31 -19.86 12.08
CA GLU A 345 27.14 -19.81 12.95
C GLU A 345 26.67 -18.36 13.20
N THR A 346 25.35 -18.23 13.43
CA THR A 346 24.62 -17.18 14.20
C THR A 346 24.11 -15.93 13.47
N GLU A 347 22.95 -16.02 12.82
CA GLU A 347 21.61 -15.50 13.20
C GLU A 347 20.61 -15.92 12.08
N GLU A 348 19.37 -16.24 12.43
CA GLU A 348 18.35 -17.00 11.67
C GLU A 348 18.35 -16.80 10.14
N GLY A 349 19.05 -17.68 9.41
CA GLY A 349 18.88 -17.84 7.98
C GLY A 349 17.51 -18.44 7.69
N SER A 350 16.77 -17.85 6.76
CA SER A 350 15.47 -18.36 6.30
C SER A 350 15.61 -19.85 5.95
N PHE A 351 14.94 -20.70 6.71
CA PHE A 351 14.87 -22.13 6.41
C PHE A 351 14.21 -22.29 5.04
N HIS A 352 14.92 -22.89 4.08
CA HIS A 352 14.35 -23.24 2.78
C HIS A 352 13.91 -24.70 2.84
N PRO A 353 12.62 -25.00 2.66
CA PRO A 353 12.14 -26.39 2.62
C PRO A 353 12.83 -27.15 1.49
N VAL A 354 13.21 -28.41 1.76
CA VAL A 354 13.81 -29.29 0.74
C VAL A 354 12.77 -30.31 0.32
N TYR A 355 12.37 -30.23 -0.96
CA TYR A 355 11.42 -31.13 -1.59
C TYR A 355 12.17 -32.21 -2.38
N ARG A 356 11.89 -33.49 -2.10
CA ARG A 356 12.51 -34.64 -2.79
C ARG A 356 11.57 -35.34 -3.76
N GLY A 357 10.31 -34.95 -3.80
CA GLY A 357 9.34 -35.49 -4.74
C GLY A 357 9.58 -35.08 -6.19
N ALA A 358 9.02 -35.85 -7.13
CA ALA A 358 9.05 -35.51 -8.56
C ALA A 358 8.28 -34.21 -8.83
N SER A 359 8.71 -33.46 -9.86
CA SER A 359 8.02 -32.25 -10.32
C SER A 359 6.55 -32.56 -10.61
N ASN A 360 5.65 -31.64 -10.27
CA ASN A 360 4.20 -31.78 -10.49
C ASN A 360 3.62 -30.67 -11.38
N ALA A 361 4.46 -29.98 -12.14
CA ALA A 361 4.08 -28.81 -12.94
C ALA A 361 4.46 -28.93 -14.43
N PHE A 362 3.70 -28.27 -15.29
CA PHE A 362 4.06 -27.93 -16.67
C PHE A 362 3.90 -26.41 -16.89
N CYS A 363 4.60 -25.84 -17.88
CA CYS A 363 4.69 -24.40 -18.13
C CYS A 363 3.99 -23.99 -19.44
N ILE A 364 3.29 -22.85 -19.42
CA ILE A 364 2.85 -22.14 -20.62
C ILE A 364 4.00 -21.23 -21.07
N ARG A 365 4.56 -21.50 -22.25
CA ARG A 365 5.66 -20.70 -22.83
C ARG A 365 5.16 -19.48 -23.57
N LEU A 366 4.07 -19.64 -24.33
CA LEU A 366 3.48 -18.60 -25.17
C LEU A 366 1.97 -18.70 -25.13
N PHE A 367 1.30 -17.56 -25.09
CA PHE A 367 -0.16 -17.45 -25.13
C PHE A 367 -0.56 -16.24 -25.96
N CYS A 368 -1.51 -16.43 -26.87
CA CYS A 368 -2.07 -15.38 -27.72
C CYS A 368 -3.55 -15.71 -27.96
N ILE A 369 -4.43 -14.71 -27.87
CA ILE A 369 -5.85 -14.88 -28.17
C ILE A 369 -6.41 -13.56 -28.73
N ASP A 370 -7.36 -13.65 -29.64
CA ASP A 370 -8.10 -12.48 -30.11
C ASP A 370 -8.78 -11.75 -28.94
N LYS A 371 -8.64 -10.41 -28.88
CA LYS A 371 -9.27 -9.54 -27.87
C LYS A 371 -10.77 -9.79 -27.73
N LYS A 372 -11.47 -10.17 -28.81
CA LYS A 372 -12.92 -10.49 -28.77
C LYS A 372 -13.24 -11.75 -27.94
N HIS A 373 -12.28 -12.66 -27.82
CA HIS A 373 -12.44 -13.98 -27.20
C HIS A 373 -11.58 -14.17 -25.95
N GLU A 374 -10.87 -13.12 -25.51
CA GLU A 374 -9.92 -13.17 -24.38
C GLU A 374 -10.55 -13.70 -23.07
N THR A 375 -11.81 -13.38 -22.83
CA THR A 375 -12.61 -13.86 -21.68
C THR A 375 -12.89 -15.36 -21.68
N ARG A 376 -12.68 -16.04 -22.82
CA ARG A 376 -12.79 -17.52 -22.97
C ARG A 376 -11.44 -18.22 -22.90
N SER A 377 -10.37 -17.53 -22.51
CA SER A 377 -9.03 -18.11 -22.36
C SER A 377 -9.00 -19.32 -21.41
N LEU A 378 -9.88 -19.39 -20.41
CA LEU A 378 -10.01 -20.56 -19.52
C LEU A 378 -10.41 -21.86 -20.23
N ASP A 379 -11.06 -21.78 -21.40
CA ASP A 379 -11.47 -22.96 -22.16
C ASP A 379 -10.25 -23.82 -22.58
N PHE A 380 -9.07 -23.20 -22.72
CA PHE A 380 -7.80 -23.91 -23.00
C PHE A 380 -7.44 -24.89 -21.88
N LEU A 381 -7.55 -24.48 -20.61
CA LEU A 381 -7.02 -25.25 -19.48
C LEU A 381 -7.65 -26.64 -19.37
N HIS A 382 -8.95 -26.77 -19.67
CA HIS A 382 -9.63 -28.07 -19.69
C HIS A 382 -9.03 -29.06 -20.68
N TYR A 383 -8.57 -28.60 -21.84
CA TYR A 383 -7.91 -29.45 -22.84
C TYR A 383 -6.45 -29.70 -22.46
N VAL A 384 -5.74 -28.68 -21.98
CA VAL A 384 -4.33 -28.75 -21.63
C VAL A 384 -4.04 -29.74 -20.49
N PHE A 385 -4.85 -29.75 -19.42
CA PHE A 385 -4.68 -30.74 -18.34
C PHE A 385 -4.98 -32.18 -18.78
N LYS A 386 -5.72 -32.39 -19.88
CA LYS A 386 -5.90 -33.73 -20.47
C LYS A 386 -4.66 -34.22 -21.21
N LEU A 387 -3.83 -33.30 -21.73
CA LEU A 387 -2.57 -33.66 -22.39
C LEU A 387 -1.51 -34.12 -21.37
N PHE A 388 -1.53 -33.57 -20.15
CA PHE A 388 -0.58 -33.90 -19.08
C PHE A 388 -1.29 -34.48 -17.84
N PRO A 389 -1.77 -35.74 -17.90
CA PRO A 389 -2.58 -36.33 -16.83
C PRO A 389 -1.83 -36.49 -15.50
N ASP A 390 -0.50 -36.62 -15.53
CA ASP A 390 0.32 -36.86 -14.33
C ASP A 390 0.75 -35.59 -13.58
N ARG A 391 0.43 -34.40 -14.11
CA ARG A 391 0.80 -33.09 -13.55
C ARG A 391 -0.43 -32.33 -13.05
N ASP A 392 -0.39 -31.88 -11.81
CA ASP A 392 -1.53 -31.15 -11.21
C ASP A 392 -1.41 -29.63 -11.31
N PHE A 393 -0.22 -29.08 -11.59
CA PHE A 393 0.02 -27.65 -11.68
C PHE A 393 0.34 -27.19 -13.12
N CYS A 394 -0.20 -26.03 -13.49
CA CYS A 394 0.11 -25.26 -14.67
C CYS A 394 0.75 -23.95 -14.23
N VAL A 395 1.91 -23.60 -14.76
CA VAL A 395 2.62 -22.36 -14.42
C VAL A 395 2.83 -21.47 -15.64
N ILE A 396 2.89 -20.16 -15.44
CA ILE A 396 3.23 -19.18 -16.47
C ILE A 396 4.12 -18.09 -15.87
N LEU A 397 5.19 -17.73 -16.59
CA LEU A 397 6.06 -16.61 -16.25
C LEU A 397 5.68 -15.39 -17.07
N VAL A 398 5.48 -14.26 -16.42
CA VAL A 398 4.96 -13.04 -17.05
C VAL A 398 5.88 -11.87 -16.67
N PRO A 399 6.43 -11.12 -17.64
CA PRO A 399 7.22 -9.94 -17.34
C PRO A 399 6.45 -8.89 -16.52
N HIS A 400 7.12 -8.19 -15.61
CA HIS A 400 6.50 -7.22 -14.70
C HIS A 400 5.77 -6.05 -15.38
N HIS A 401 6.14 -5.71 -16.63
CA HIS A 401 5.55 -4.60 -17.38
C HIS A 401 4.27 -4.99 -18.14
N ILE A 402 3.96 -6.28 -18.24
CA ILE A 402 2.75 -6.75 -18.92
C ILE A 402 1.58 -6.72 -17.92
N PRO A 403 0.46 -6.05 -18.25
CA PRO A 403 -0.71 -6.04 -17.40
C PRO A 403 -1.37 -7.42 -17.34
N GLU A 404 -2.07 -7.72 -16.25
CA GLU A 404 -2.82 -8.98 -16.12
C GLU A 404 -3.92 -9.10 -17.19
N PHE A 405 -3.79 -10.12 -18.03
CA PHE A 405 -4.81 -10.51 -19.01
C PHE A 405 -5.75 -11.56 -18.42
N HIS A 406 -6.89 -11.79 -19.09
CA HIS A 406 -8.01 -12.55 -18.51
C HIS A 406 -7.66 -13.97 -18.03
N LEU A 407 -6.73 -14.67 -18.70
CA LEU A 407 -6.31 -16.01 -18.28
C LEU A 407 -5.64 -16.00 -16.91
N ILE A 408 -4.72 -15.05 -16.69
CA ILE A 408 -3.91 -14.96 -15.47
C ILE A 408 -4.76 -14.57 -14.26
N GLN A 409 -5.88 -13.85 -14.46
CA GLN A 409 -6.79 -13.49 -13.38
C GLN A 409 -7.34 -14.71 -12.61
N SER A 410 -7.32 -15.89 -13.22
CA SER A 410 -7.71 -17.15 -12.56
C SER A 410 -6.55 -17.91 -11.91
N PHE A 411 -5.31 -17.48 -12.14
CA PHE A 411 -4.11 -18.06 -11.54
C PHE A 411 -3.81 -17.39 -10.20
N VAL A 412 -3.12 -18.11 -9.33
CA VAL A 412 -2.58 -17.56 -8.10
C VAL A 412 -1.20 -16.99 -8.38
N ARG A 413 -0.99 -15.72 -8.09
CA ARG A 413 0.35 -15.12 -8.11
C ARG A 413 1.17 -15.68 -6.95
N ALA A 414 2.33 -16.27 -7.25
CA ALA A 414 3.29 -16.67 -6.23
C ALA A 414 4.02 -15.43 -5.68
N VAL A 415 4.25 -15.37 -4.37
CA VAL A 415 4.90 -14.22 -3.75
C VAL A 415 6.41 -14.30 -4.05
N PRO A 416 7.02 -13.28 -4.68
CA PRO A 416 8.46 -13.29 -4.91
C PRO A 416 9.22 -13.14 -3.59
N LEU A 417 10.29 -13.91 -3.43
CA LEU A 417 11.22 -13.74 -2.32
C LEU A 417 12.01 -12.44 -2.50
N CYS A 418 12.32 -11.75 -1.40
CA CYS A 418 13.01 -10.45 -1.42
C CYS A 418 14.41 -10.45 -2.08
N ALA A 419 14.96 -11.62 -2.44
CA ALA A 419 16.23 -11.78 -3.13
C ALA A 419 16.08 -12.22 -4.59
N SER A 420 14.85 -12.39 -5.09
CA SER A 420 14.59 -12.83 -6.45
C SER A 420 15.21 -11.88 -7.47
N LYS A 421 16.02 -12.44 -8.37
CA LYS A 421 16.63 -11.72 -9.49
C LYS A 421 15.82 -11.87 -10.77
N LEU A 422 14.80 -12.72 -10.78
CA LEU A 422 14.00 -12.99 -11.97
C LEU A 422 13.20 -11.75 -12.35
N GLY A 423 13.30 -11.34 -13.62
CA GLY A 423 12.54 -10.24 -14.21
C GLY A 423 11.07 -10.59 -14.55
N HIS A 424 10.52 -11.64 -13.95
CA HIS A 424 9.20 -12.18 -14.24
C HIS A 424 8.43 -12.51 -12.95
N GLU A 425 7.10 -12.42 -13.04
CA GLU A 425 6.13 -12.90 -12.08
C GLU A 425 5.75 -14.36 -12.38
N LEU A 426 5.60 -15.17 -11.33
CA LEU A 426 5.16 -16.56 -11.44
C LEU A 426 3.70 -16.67 -11.06
N TYR A 427 2.90 -17.21 -11.96
CA TYR A 427 1.50 -17.52 -11.74
C TYR A 427 1.29 -19.03 -11.78
N VAL A 428 0.55 -19.54 -10.81
CA VAL A 428 0.31 -20.97 -10.59
C VAL A 428 -1.19 -21.27 -10.64
N PHE A 429 -1.58 -22.28 -11.41
CA PHE A 429 -2.95 -22.79 -11.47
C PHE A 429 -2.95 -24.29 -11.20
N HIS A 430 -3.81 -24.76 -10.31
CA HIS A 430 -3.94 -26.17 -9.98
C HIS A 430 -5.17 -26.78 -10.65
N ARG A 431 -5.10 -28.05 -11.06
CA ARG A 431 -6.17 -28.78 -11.76
C ARG A 431 -7.51 -28.72 -11.04
N ALA A 432 -7.52 -28.82 -9.71
CA ALA A 432 -8.74 -28.72 -8.91
C ALA A 432 -9.47 -27.37 -9.05
N GLY A 433 -8.79 -26.31 -9.50
CA GLY A 433 -9.42 -25.04 -9.82
C GLY A 433 -10.40 -25.11 -11.00
N LEU A 434 -10.38 -26.16 -11.82
CA LEU A 434 -11.37 -26.39 -12.87
C LEU A 434 -12.69 -26.99 -12.35
N LEU A 435 -12.74 -27.39 -11.08
CA LEU A 435 -13.93 -27.96 -10.47
C LEU A 435 -14.98 -26.87 -10.28
N LYS A 436 -16.13 -27.01 -10.95
CA LYS A 436 -17.25 -26.07 -10.86
C LYS A 436 -18.13 -26.28 -9.61
N SER A 437 -17.82 -27.29 -8.80
CA SER A 437 -18.53 -27.65 -7.57
C SER A 437 -17.91 -26.95 -6.35
N PHE A 438 -18.02 -25.63 -6.31
CA PHE A 438 -17.60 -24.82 -5.16
C PHE A 438 -18.84 -24.32 -4.43
N ASN A 439 -19.19 -24.97 -3.33
CA ASN A 439 -20.42 -24.69 -2.59
C ASN A 439 -20.09 -23.93 -1.31
N VAL A 440 -20.82 -22.85 -1.05
CA VAL A 440 -20.69 -22.07 0.18
C VAL A 440 -21.95 -22.25 1.01
N ARG A 441 -21.80 -22.58 2.29
CA ARG A 441 -22.92 -22.76 3.21
C ARG A 441 -22.59 -22.31 4.62
N ARG A 442 -23.63 -22.14 5.44
CA ARG A 442 -23.47 -21.93 6.89
C ARG A 442 -22.79 -23.15 7.51
N ALA A 443 -21.87 -22.89 8.44
CA ALA A 443 -21.11 -23.95 9.08
C ALA A 443 -21.96 -24.76 10.07
N THR A 444 -21.58 -26.02 10.25
CA THR A 444 -22.24 -26.99 11.13
C THR A 444 -21.23 -27.65 12.06
N THR A 445 -21.71 -28.35 13.09
CA THR A 445 -20.85 -29.04 14.06
C THR A 445 -20.02 -30.18 13.44
N SER A 446 -20.49 -30.79 12.34
CA SER A 446 -19.74 -31.82 11.61
C SER A 446 -18.50 -31.28 10.90
N ASP A 447 -18.45 -29.98 10.61
CA ASP A 447 -17.36 -29.37 9.84
C ASP A 447 -16.08 -29.17 10.67
N LEU A 448 -16.15 -29.33 12.00
CA LEU A 448 -15.03 -29.07 12.93
C LEU A 448 -13.75 -29.83 12.58
N LEU A 449 -13.86 -31.09 12.15
CA LEU A 449 -12.71 -31.90 11.75
C LEU A 449 -12.08 -31.39 10.45
N GLY A 450 -12.91 -31.05 9.46
CA GLY A 450 -12.47 -30.48 8.18
C GLY A 450 -11.76 -29.14 8.36
N VAL A 451 -12.34 -28.27 9.17
CA VAL A 451 -11.75 -26.96 9.54
C VAL A 451 -10.41 -27.16 10.26
N LYS A 452 -10.33 -28.08 11.23
CA LYS A 452 -9.09 -28.37 11.96
C LYS A 452 -7.97 -28.84 11.02
N MET A 453 -8.30 -29.61 9.99
CA MET A 453 -7.33 -30.05 8.98
C MET A 453 -6.86 -28.89 8.09
N LEU A 454 -7.77 -28.00 7.67
CA LEU A 454 -7.45 -26.83 6.85
C LEU A 454 -6.50 -25.86 7.56
N ILE A 455 -6.73 -25.59 8.84
CA ILE A 455 -5.97 -24.57 9.58
C ILE A 455 -4.70 -25.11 10.25
N LYS A 456 -4.43 -26.42 10.19
CA LYS A 456 -3.36 -27.09 10.96
C LYS A 456 -1.98 -26.43 10.80
N THR A 457 -1.67 -25.90 9.62
CA THR A 457 -0.39 -25.28 9.29
C THR A 457 -0.32 -23.79 9.62
N LEU A 458 -1.43 -23.16 9.97
CA LEU A 458 -1.53 -21.72 10.23
C LEU A 458 -1.11 -21.40 11.67
N SER A 459 -0.46 -20.25 11.87
CA SER A 459 -0.05 -19.75 13.18
C SER A 459 -1.22 -19.43 14.12
N LEU A 460 -2.36 -19.00 13.57
CA LEU A 460 -3.57 -18.61 14.32
C LEU A 460 -4.61 -19.74 14.45
N ASN A 461 -4.19 -20.99 14.29
CA ASN A 461 -5.09 -22.14 14.24
C ASN A 461 -5.95 -22.30 15.52
N GLU A 462 -5.41 -22.01 16.70
CA GLU A 462 -6.15 -22.13 17.96
C GLU A 462 -7.24 -21.08 18.11
N SER A 463 -6.96 -19.82 17.75
CA SER A 463 -7.94 -18.72 17.81
C SER A 463 -9.11 -19.00 16.86
N ILE A 464 -8.82 -19.30 15.59
CA ILE A 464 -9.84 -19.59 14.57
C ILE A 464 -10.74 -20.74 15.03
N LEU A 465 -10.14 -21.78 15.62
CA LEU A 465 -10.87 -22.95 16.10
C LEU A 465 -11.72 -22.64 17.35
N ASN A 466 -11.26 -21.75 18.23
CA ASN A 466 -12.03 -21.31 19.39
C ASN A 466 -13.23 -20.45 18.97
N ASP A 467 -13.05 -19.51 18.06
CA ASP A 467 -14.12 -18.64 17.56
C ASP A 467 -15.16 -19.44 16.76
N PHE A 468 -14.70 -20.43 15.99
CA PHE A 468 -15.58 -21.39 15.34
C PHE A 468 -16.39 -22.22 16.36
N LYS A 469 -15.77 -22.65 17.47
CA LYS A 469 -16.50 -23.33 18.55
C LYS A 469 -17.55 -22.44 19.20
N ILE A 470 -17.23 -21.16 19.45
CA ILE A 470 -18.18 -20.18 20.00
C ILE A 470 -19.42 -20.08 19.09
N PHE A 471 -19.22 -20.00 17.77
CA PHE A 471 -20.33 -20.05 16.81
C PHE A 471 -21.15 -21.34 16.94
N THR A 472 -20.52 -22.50 16.98
CA THR A 472 -21.26 -23.79 17.03
C THR A 472 -22.05 -23.99 18.33
N VAL A 473 -21.58 -23.45 19.46
CA VAL A 473 -22.20 -23.65 20.78
C VAL A 473 -23.19 -22.54 21.13
N ALA A 474 -22.79 -21.28 20.99
CA ALA A 474 -23.54 -20.13 21.50
C ALA A 474 -24.14 -19.24 20.41
N ARG A 475 -23.57 -19.24 19.19
CA ARG A 475 -23.91 -18.32 18.06
C ARG A 475 -23.86 -16.82 18.42
N ARG A 476 -23.29 -16.51 19.57
CA ARG A 476 -23.12 -15.17 20.11
C ARG A 476 -21.78 -15.13 20.81
N ASP A 477 -21.09 -14.02 20.65
CA ASP A 477 -19.87 -13.75 21.40
C ASP A 477 -20.19 -13.56 22.90
N PRO A 478 -19.21 -13.57 23.82
CA PRO A 478 -19.42 -13.24 25.23
C PRO A 478 -20.13 -11.90 25.45
N ASP A 479 -19.96 -10.96 24.52
CA ASP A 479 -20.62 -9.64 24.52
C ASP A 479 -22.11 -9.69 24.10
N GLY A 480 -22.61 -10.85 23.68
CA GLY A 480 -24.00 -11.06 23.24
C GLY A 480 -24.28 -10.73 21.77
N VAL A 481 -23.28 -10.25 21.02
CA VAL A 481 -23.42 -9.91 19.59
C VAL A 481 -23.50 -11.19 18.74
N PRO A 482 -24.42 -11.25 17.76
CA PRO A 482 -24.53 -12.41 16.86
C PRO A 482 -23.24 -12.67 16.07
N VAL A 483 -22.87 -13.94 16.00
CA VAL A 483 -21.73 -14.44 15.21
C VAL A 483 -22.27 -15.42 14.18
N GLN A 484 -21.75 -15.38 12.96
CA GLN A 484 -22.07 -16.31 11.88
C GLN A 484 -20.79 -16.91 11.30
N ALA A 485 -20.77 -18.22 11.05
CA ALA A 485 -19.65 -18.88 10.38
C ALA A 485 -20.10 -19.58 9.09
N PHE A 486 -19.22 -19.53 8.09
CA PHE A 486 -19.43 -20.08 6.75
C PHE A 486 -18.27 -20.98 6.37
N VAL A 487 -18.58 -22.04 5.63
CA VAL A 487 -17.58 -22.96 5.07
C VAL A 487 -17.75 -23.05 3.56
N ALA A 488 -16.62 -23.18 2.87
CA ALA A 488 -16.57 -23.51 1.45
C ALA A 488 -16.19 -24.99 1.31
N GLU A 489 -16.95 -25.71 0.49
CA GLU A 489 -16.88 -27.15 0.31
C GLU A 489 -16.75 -27.52 -1.17
N VAL A 490 -15.80 -28.42 -1.46
CA VAL A 490 -15.58 -28.98 -2.80
C VAL A 490 -15.44 -30.49 -2.66
N LEU A 491 -16.30 -31.27 -3.33
CA LEU A 491 -16.30 -32.74 -3.28
C LEU A 491 -16.24 -33.30 -1.84
N ASP A 492 -17.11 -32.81 -0.95
CA ASP A 492 -17.19 -33.17 0.48
C ASP A 492 -15.96 -32.79 1.34
N GLN A 493 -15.03 -32.01 0.80
CA GLN A 493 -13.87 -31.49 1.52
C GLN A 493 -14.03 -30.00 1.83
N ILE A 494 -13.81 -29.61 3.09
CA ILE A 494 -13.77 -28.21 3.50
C ILE A 494 -12.47 -27.56 3.01
N VAL A 495 -12.61 -26.53 2.18
CA VAL A 495 -11.49 -25.81 1.53
C VAL A 495 -11.38 -24.35 1.98
N GLY A 496 -12.39 -23.83 2.68
CA GLY A 496 -12.40 -22.47 3.22
C GLY A 496 -13.30 -22.31 4.44
N ILE A 497 -13.00 -21.31 5.27
CA ILE A 497 -13.77 -20.93 6.46
C ILE A 497 -13.78 -19.40 6.60
N SER A 498 -14.93 -18.85 6.98
CA SER A 498 -15.08 -17.44 7.35
C SER A 498 -15.92 -17.31 8.61
N VAL A 499 -15.54 -16.40 9.51
CA VAL A 499 -16.32 -16.05 10.71
C VAL A 499 -16.60 -14.55 10.66
N ILE A 500 -17.86 -14.17 10.79
CA ILE A 500 -18.32 -12.78 10.81
C ILE A 500 -19.13 -12.50 12.08
N ARG A 501 -19.13 -11.24 12.51
CA ARG A 501 -19.93 -10.71 13.62
C ARG A 501 -20.73 -9.51 13.12
N ASP A 502 -21.83 -9.17 13.76
CA ASP A 502 -22.53 -7.92 13.46
C ASP A 502 -21.69 -6.71 13.92
N GLU A 503 -21.54 -5.70 13.07
CA GLU A 503 -20.75 -4.51 13.41
C GLU A 503 -21.59 -3.55 14.27
N MET A 504 -21.08 -3.22 15.45
CA MET A 504 -21.77 -2.38 16.43
C MET A 504 -21.22 -0.96 16.44
N ASP A 505 -19.96 -0.75 16.06
CA ASP A 505 -19.26 0.53 16.16
C ASP A 505 -19.33 1.32 14.83
N ILE A 506 -20.50 1.34 14.18
CA ILE A 506 -20.69 2.00 12.87
C ILE A 506 -20.51 3.52 12.96
N GLU A 507 -20.99 4.15 14.04
CA GLU A 507 -20.81 5.59 14.26
C GLU A 507 -19.32 5.95 14.42
N TYR A 508 -18.55 5.09 15.08
CA TYR A 508 -17.11 5.22 15.18
C TYR A 508 -16.46 5.08 13.79
N ILE A 509 -16.76 4.02 13.04
CA ILE A 509 -16.21 3.82 11.68
C ILE A 509 -16.50 5.01 10.78
N ARG A 510 -17.73 5.54 10.82
CA ARG A 510 -18.14 6.69 10.00
C ARG A 510 -17.43 7.99 10.38
N SER A 511 -17.19 8.22 11.67
CA SER A 511 -16.47 9.42 12.15
C SER A 511 -14.96 9.32 11.96
N HIS A 512 -14.40 8.12 11.97
CA HIS A 512 -12.95 7.89 11.94
C HIS A 512 -12.38 7.49 10.57
N TYR A 513 -13.20 7.05 9.62
CA TYR A 513 -12.74 6.62 8.29
C TYR A 513 -13.62 7.18 7.16
N ASN A 514 -13.01 7.45 6.00
CA ASN A 514 -13.67 7.92 4.78
C ASN A 514 -14.40 6.78 4.05
N ILE A 515 -15.35 6.16 4.72
CA ILE A 515 -16.11 5.04 4.17
C ILE A 515 -17.21 5.51 3.20
N GLU A 516 -17.64 6.79 3.27
CA GLU A 516 -18.61 7.38 2.33
C GLU A 516 -18.12 7.39 0.88
N ASP A 517 -16.81 7.30 0.63
CA ASP A 517 -16.25 7.14 -0.71
C ASP A 517 -16.67 5.80 -1.37
N PHE A 518 -17.06 4.81 -0.55
CA PHE A 518 -17.41 3.46 -0.99
C PHE A 518 -18.87 3.10 -0.78
N ILE A 519 -19.51 3.63 0.26
CA ILE A 519 -20.92 3.35 0.59
C ILE A 519 -21.72 4.61 0.90
N ASN A 520 -23.00 4.62 0.52
CA ASN A 520 -23.95 5.64 0.94
C ASN A 520 -24.83 5.13 2.08
N PHE A 521 -24.50 5.48 3.32
CA PHE A 521 -25.20 5.05 4.54
C PHE A 521 -26.72 5.26 4.54
N LYS A 522 -27.26 6.19 3.75
CA LYS A 522 -28.72 6.40 3.65
C LYS A 522 -29.47 5.13 3.20
N TYR A 523 -28.80 4.27 2.45
CA TYR A 523 -29.36 3.04 1.88
C TYR A 523 -28.94 1.78 2.65
N TYR A 524 -28.27 1.91 3.80
CA TYR A 524 -27.84 0.77 4.61
C TYR A 524 -28.53 0.77 5.97
N GLN A 525 -28.98 -0.41 6.39
CA GLN A 525 -29.49 -0.64 7.74
C GLN A 525 -28.34 -1.10 8.65
N GLN A 526 -28.48 -0.87 9.95
CA GLN A 526 -27.48 -1.28 10.95
C GLN A 526 -27.15 -2.78 10.88
N GLU A 527 -28.17 -3.62 10.67
CA GLU A 527 -28.01 -5.06 10.55
C GLU A 527 -27.31 -5.52 9.26
N GLU A 528 -27.14 -4.66 8.26
CA GLU A 528 -26.46 -5.03 7.00
C GLU A 528 -24.94 -4.89 7.06
N HIS A 529 -24.42 -4.32 8.15
CA HIS A 529 -22.99 -4.17 8.39
C HIS A 529 -22.45 -5.41 9.13
N GLY A 530 -21.39 -5.98 8.59
CA GLY A 530 -20.70 -7.12 9.19
C GLY A 530 -19.23 -6.82 9.44
N HIS A 531 -18.74 -7.35 10.55
CA HIS A 531 -17.33 -7.39 10.92
C HIS A 531 -16.76 -8.75 10.51
N LEU A 532 -15.73 -8.76 9.66
CA LEU A 532 -15.02 -9.98 9.27
C LEU A 532 -13.97 -10.30 10.34
N TYR A 533 -14.14 -11.41 11.05
CA TYR A 533 -13.22 -11.78 12.13
C TYR A 533 -12.10 -12.70 11.62
N HIS A 534 -12.47 -13.78 10.92
CA HIS A 534 -11.52 -14.72 10.30
C HIS A 534 -11.91 -15.02 8.86
N PHE A 535 -10.91 -15.17 7.98
CA PHE A 535 -11.10 -15.61 6.61
C PHE A 535 -9.91 -16.45 6.13
N VAL A 536 -10.15 -17.72 5.84
CA VAL A 536 -9.14 -18.65 5.34
C VAL A 536 -9.70 -19.37 4.12
N LEU A 537 -8.92 -19.41 3.05
CA LEU A 537 -9.23 -20.15 1.84
C LEU A 537 -7.97 -20.84 1.34
N ASN A 538 -8.06 -22.12 0.97
CA ASN A 538 -6.97 -22.84 0.34
C ASN A 538 -6.53 -22.10 -0.95
N PRO A 539 -5.24 -21.75 -1.11
CA PRO A 539 -4.73 -20.98 -2.25
C PRO A 539 -5.10 -21.56 -3.62
N VAL A 540 -5.26 -22.89 -3.73
CA VAL A 540 -5.72 -23.57 -4.96
C VAL A 540 -7.03 -22.99 -5.51
N PHE A 541 -7.92 -22.52 -4.64
CA PHE A 541 -9.23 -21.97 -4.99
C PHE A 541 -9.28 -20.44 -4.92
N HIS A 542 -8.13 -19.75 -4.96
CA HIS A 542 -8.05 -18.29 -4.83
C HIS A 542 -8.97 -17.53 -5.80
N HIS A 543 -9.10 -18.00 -7.05
CA HIS A 543 -9.98 -17.36 -8.05
C HIS A 543 -11.48 -17.40 -7.67
N TYR A 544 -11.90 -18.34 -6.82
CA TYR A 544 -13.27 -18.38 -6.28
C TYR A 544 -13.48 -17.46 -5.07
N MET A 545 -12.47 -16.71 -4.64
CA MET A 545 -12.58 -15.87 -3.45
C MET A 545 -13.63 -14.77 -3.58
N LYS A 546 -13.73 -14.12 -4.76
CA LYS A 546 -14.81 -13.16 -5.02
C LYS A 546 -16.18 -13.79 -4.84
N HIS A 547 -16.34 -15.03 -5.32
CA HIS A 547 -17.57 -15.79 -5.13
C HIS A 547 -17.81 -16.14 -3.66
N PHE A 548 -16.77 -16.56 -2.92
CA PHE A 548 -16.90 -16.85 -1.49
C PHE A 548 -17.35 -15.60 -0.69
N LEU A 549 -16.75 -14.44 -0.94
CA LEU A 549 -17.17 -13.16 -0.33
C LEU A 549 -18.59 -12.75 -0.74
N LYS A 550 -18.96 -12.94 -2.01
CA LYS A 550 -20.33 -12.71 -2.50
C LYS A 550 -21.34 -13.55 -1.72
N GLU A 551 -21.06 -14.84 -1.56
CA GLU A 551 -21.94 -15.77 -0.86
C GLU A 551 -22.04 -15.50 0.63
N ILE A 552 -20.94 -15.10 1.27
CA ILE A 552 -20.97 -14.66 2.67
C ILE A 552 -21.95 -13.48 2.83
N LEU A 553 -21.86 -12.46 1.98
CA LEU A 553 -22.78 -11.31 2.00
C LEU A 553 -24.25 -11.74 1.79
N ARG A 554 -24.51 -12.62 0.82
CA ARG A 554 -25.85 -13.13 0.51
C ARG A 554 -26.43 -13.94 1.68
N LEU A 555 -25.71 -14.96 2.14
CA LEU A 555 -26.17 -15.89 3.20
C LEU A 555 -26.26 -15.23 4.58
N ALA A 556 -25.46 -14.19 4.84
CA ALA A 556 -25.48 -13.46 6.10
C ALA A 556 -26.48 -12.30 6.16
N HIS A 557 -27.14 -11.98 5.03
CA HIS A 557 -27.93 -10.75 4.87
C HIS A 557 -27.14 -9.47 5.14
N LYS A 558 -25.87 -9.47 4.71
CA LYS A 558 -24.99 -8.31 4.80
C LYS A 558 -24.82 -7.65 3.44
N SER A 559 -24.55 -6.36 3.47
CA SER A 559 -24.28 -5.55 2.29
C SER A 559 -22.87 -4.95 2.31
N SER A 560 -22.23 -4.91 3.48
CA SER A 560 -20.88 -4.39 3.70
C SER A 560 -20.14 -5.25 4.74
N LEU A 561 -18.86 -5.52 4.49
CA LEU A 561 -17.95 -6.20 5.42
C LEU A 561 -16.73 -5.31 5.72
N TYR A 562 -16.45 -5.16 7.01
CA TYR A 562 -15.31 -4.43 7.56
C TYR A 562 -14.28 -5.39 8.13
N TYR A 563 -13.00 -5.14 7.87
CA TYR A 563 -11.89 -5.93 8.39
C TYR A 563 -10.84 -4.99 9.02
N PRO A 564 -10.88 -4.82 10.36
CA PRO A 564 -9.89 -4.04 11.08
C PRO A 564 -8.60 -4.85 11.32
N ILE A 565 -7.45 -4.21 11.09
CA ILE A 565 -6.12 -4.77 11.40
C ILE A 565 -5.45 -3.86 12.42
N TYR A 566 -5.17 -4.42 13.60
CA TYR A 566 -4.52 -3.75 14.72
C TYR A 566 -2.98 -3.81 14.59
N PRO A 567 -2.20 -2.93 15.24
CA PRO A 567 -0.72 -2.92 15.20
C PRO A 567 -0.04 -4.02 16.07
N GLN A 568 1.27 -4.25 15.84
CA GLN A 568 1.99 -5.46 16.30
C GLN A 568 2.23 -5.57 17.81
N TYR A 569 2.35 -4.44 18.51
CA TYR A 569 2.70 -4.43 19.94
C TYR A 569 1.52 -4.80 20.86
N VAL A 570 0.32 -5.05 20.31
CA VAL A 570 -0.83 -5.51 21.08
C VAL A 570 -0.73 -7.03 21.28
N GLU A 571 0.09 -7.46 22.24
CA GLU A 571 0.04 -8.85 22.71
C GLU A 571 -1.21 -9.04 23.58
N GLY A 572 -2.18 -9.79 23.05
CA GLY A 572 -3.34 -10.26 23.78
C GLY A 572 -4.67 -9.65 23.28
N LYS A 573 -5.54 -10.56 22.80
CA LYS A 573 -6.95 -10.41 22.40
C LYS A 573 -7.27 -10.01 20.96
N PHE A 574 -6.44 -9.25 20.24
CA PHE A 574 -6.68 -8.93 18.82
C PHE A 574 -5.41 -9.14 17.99
N GLN A 575 -5.61 -9.51 16.73
CA GLN A 575 -4.70 -10.28 15.87
C GLN A 575 -3.28 -9.69 15.73
N ASN A 576 -2.27 -10.58 15.77
CA ASN A 576 -0.88 -10.26 15.44
C ASN A 576 -0.77 -9.92 13.93
N PRO A 577 -0.17 -8.78 13.53
CA PRO A 577 -0.04 -8.32 12.14
C PRO A 577 0.81 -9.18 11.21
N CYS A 578 1.37 -10.27 11.70
CA CYS A 578 1.92 -11.32 10.84
C CYS A 578 0.79 -12.26 10.38
N ALA A 579 -0.26 -11.70 9.78
CA ALA A 579 -1.42 -12.43 9.28
C ALA A 579 -1.14 -13.01 7.87
N HIS A 580 -0.10 -13.84 7.74
CA HIS A 580 0.12 -14.63 6.52
C HIS A 580 -0.97 -15.69 6.29
N SER A 581 -1.81 -15.96 7.29
CA SER A 581 -2.96 -16.87 7.18
C SER A 581 -4.27 -16.21 6.72
N LEU A 582 -4.38 -14.87 6.77
CA LEU A 582 -5.59 -14.09 6.47
C LEU A 582 -5.43 -13.19 5.22
N THR A 583 -4.26 -13.23 4.58
CA THR A 583 -3.86 -12.39 3.43
C THR A 583 -4.67 -12.64 2.15
N SER A 584 -5.43 -13.73 2.11
CA SER A 584 -6.33 -14.07 1.01
C SER A 584 -7.35 -12.95 0.74
N ALA A 585 -8.18 -12.58 1.72
CA ALA A 585 -9.28 -11.63 1.51
C ALA A 585 -8.81 -10.21 1.20
N LEU A 586 -7.71 -9.77 1.81
CA LEU A 586 -7.14 -8.42 1.61
C LEU A 586 -6.86 -8.12 0.14
N HIS A 587 -6.56 -9.14 -0.66
CA HIS A 587 -6.37 -8.99 -2.10
C HIS A 587 -7.54 -8.26 -2.79
N TYR A 588 -8.78 -8.49 -2.35
CA TYR A 588 -9.98 -7.91 -2.98
C TYR A 588 -10.64 -6.79 -2.15
N MET A 589 -10.31 -6.65 -0.87
CA MET A 589 -10.80 -5.53 -0.04
C MET A 589 -10.06 -4.23 -0.38
N VAL A 590 -10.69 -3.09 -0.14
CA VAL A 590 -10.11 -1.75 -0.33
C VAL A 590 -9.70 -1.19 1.05
N PRO A 591 -8.46 -0.72 1.23
CA PRO A 591 -8.09 0.01 2.44
C PRO A 591 -8.82 1.36 2.48
N VAL A 592 -9.39 1.71 3.63
CA VAL A 592 -10.17 2.93 3.83
C VAL A 592 -9.31 3.97 4.53
N ARG A 593 -9.19 5.17 3.95
CA ARG A 593 -8.37 6.25 4.53
C ARG A 593 -8.96 6.70 5.88
N PRO A 594 -8.12 6.89 6.92
CA PRO A 594 -8.58 7.49 8.16
C PRO A 594 -8.94 8.97 7.95
N ARG A 595 -9.88 9.44 8.76
CA ARG A 595 -10.31 10.84 8.85
C ARG A 595 -9.48 11.57 9.88
N ARG A 596 -9.15 12.82 9.60
CA ARG A 596 -8.54 13.71 10.60
C ARG A 596 -9.54 13.93 11.74
N GLN A 597 -9.16 13.53 12.95
CA GLN A 597 -9.98 13.74 14.14
C GLN A 597 -9.80 15.12 14.74
N ILE A 598 -10.91 15.68 15.24
CA ILE A 598 -10.92 16.95 15.98
C ILE A 598 -10.68 16.63 17.46
N VAL A 599 -9.78 17.39 18.09
CA VAL A 599 -9.64 17.35 19.55
C VAL A 599 -10.68 18.27 20.16
N TYR A 600 -11.73 17.70 20.74
CA TYR A 600 -12.87 18.46 21.29
C TYR A 600 -12.63 18.86 22.76
N PRO A 601 -12.84 20.14 23.14
CA PRO A 601 -12.93 20.54 24.54
C PRO A 601 -14.31 20.13 25.12
N LEU A 602 -14.46 18.85 25.46
CA LEU A 602 -15.76 18.26 25.84
C LEU A 602 -16.46 19.01 26.99
N GLU A 603 -15.70 19.46 28.00
CA GLU A 603 -16.23 20.21 29.15
C GLU A 603 -16.81 21.58 28.76
N GLU A 604 -16.14 22.29 27.86
CA GLU A 604 -16.54 23.64 27.42
C GLU A 604 -17.72 23.59 26.43
N LEU A 605 -17.82 22.53 25.64
CA LEU A 605 -18.87 22.36 24.63
C LEU A 605 -20.23 21.95 25.22
N GLY A 606 -20.25 21.25 26.36
CA GLY A 606 -21.47 20.82 27.04
C GLY A 606 -22.41 20.05 26.11
N ILE A 607 -23.61 20.58 25.86
CA ILE A 607 -24.63 19.96 24.98
C ILE A 607 -24.16 19.88 23.52
N ASN A 608 -23.21 20.73 23.10
CA ASN A 608 -22.66 20.74 21.75
C ASN A 608 -21.51 19.74 21.56
N ALA A 609 -21.13 18.98 22.60
CA ALA A 609 -20.09 17.97 22.48
C ALA A 609 -20.56 16.79 21.60
N PRO A 610 -19.65 16.15 20.85
CA PRO A 610 -19.97 14.94 20.11
C PRO A 610 -20.40 13.80 21.05
N SER A 611 -21.13 12.84 20.52
CA SER A 611 -21.55 11.64 21.25
C SER A 611 -20.35 10.85 21.79
N GLU A 612 -20.54 10.19 22.94
CA GLU A 612 -19.50 9.34 23.56
C GLU A 612 -18.96 8.25 22.64
N GLN A 613 -19.75 7.78 21.65
CA GLN A 613 -19.29 6.80 20.66
C GLN A 613 -18.27 7.37 19.66
N VAL A 614 -18.30 8.68 19.41
CA VAL A 614 -17.39 9.39 18.51
C VAL A 614 -16.15 9.87 19.27
N SER A 615 -16.31 10.27 20.53
CA SER A 615 -15.19 10.69 21.39
C SER A 615 -14.53 9.53 22.17
N LYS A 616 -14.90 8.28 21.85
CA LYS A 616 -14.38 7.10 22.54
C LYS A 616 -12.90 6.89 22.21
N ASP A 617 -12.06 6.92 23.24
CA ASP A 617 -10.66 6.53 23.12
C ASP A 617 -10.56 5.01 22.90
N GLN A 618 -10.43 4.60 21.63
CA GLN A 618 -10.27 3.21 21.20
C GLN A 618 -8.88 3.03 20.58
N LEU A 619 -8.35 1.80 20.68
CA LEU A 619 -7.10 1.42 20.01
C LEU A 619 -7.21 1.67 18.50
N SER A 620 -6.28 2.45 17.95
CA SER A 620 -6.20 2.72 16.52
C SER A 620 -5.94 1.44 15.72
N TYR A 621 -6.63 1.30 14.59
CA TYR A 621 -6.50 0.16 13.67
C TYR A 621 -6.59 0.63 12.23
N SER A 622 -6.12 -0.17 11.28
CA SER A 622 -6.38 0.09 9.85
C SER A 622 -7.66 -0.61 9.42
N LEU A 623 -8.48 0.06 8.60
CA LEU A 623 -9.78 -0.46 8.16
C LEU A 623 -9.73 -0.89 6.70
N ASN A 624 -10.11 -2.13 6.43
CA ASN A 624 -10.34 -2.63 5.07
C ASN A 624 -11.81 -2.91 4.84
N HIS A 625 -12.32 -2.63 3.66
CA HIS A 625 -13.74 -2.71 3.35
C HIS A 625 -14.02 -3.44 2.03
N ILE A 626 -15.11 -4.20 1.99
CA ILE A 626 -15.72 -4.70 0.75
C ILE A 626 -17.25 -4.69 0.85
N SER A 627 -17.92 -4.26 -0.23
CA SER A 627 -19.37 -4.24 -0.36
C SER A 627 -19.81 -5.01 -1.61
N ARG A 628 -21.11 -5.32 -1.73
CA ARG A 628 -21.67 -6.05 -2.90
C ARG A 628 -21.26 -5.44 -4.24
N LYS A 629 -21.26 -4.10 -4.33
CA LYS A 629 -20.83 -3.31 -5.50
C LYS A 629 -19.35 -3.48 -5.86
N LEU A 630 -18.51 -3.69 -4.85
CA LEU A 630 -17.06 -3.86 -5.00
C LEU A 630 -16.66 -5.30 -5.30
N VAL A 631 -17.44 -6.31 -4.92
CA VAL A 631 -17.07 -7.74 -5.08
C VAL A 631 -16.75 -8.11 -6.54
N LEU A 632 -17.59 -7.66 -7.49
CA LEU A 632 -17.35 -7.93 -8.91
C LEU A 632 -16.53 -6.82 -9.59
N ALA A 633 -16.16 -5.75 -8.87
CA ALA A 633 -15.32 -4.70 -9.43
C ALA A 633 -13.93 -5.27 -9.78
N SER A 634 -13.41 -4.88 -10.94
CA SER A 634 -12.05 -5.22 -11.33
C SER A 634 -11.12 -4.13 -10.82
N LYS A 635 -10.13 -4.53 -10.00
CA LYS A 635 -8.98 -3.67 -9.68
C LYS A 635 -7.88 -4.00 -10.67
N ARG A 636 -7.18 -2.99 -11.17
CA ARG A 636 -6.06 -3.21 -12.06
C ARG A 636 -4.80 -3.49 -11.25
N SER A 637 -4.28 -4.70 -11.36
CA SER A 637 -2.98 -5.06 -10.77
C SER A 637 -1.83 -4.46 -11.57
N ILE A 638 -0.86 -3.90 -10.86
CA ILE A 638 0.40 -3.36 -11.38
C ILE A 638 1.54 -4.20 -10.79
N ASN A 639 2.25 -4.91 -11.67
CA ASN A 639 3.36 -5.79 -11.31
C ASN A 639 4.73 -5.09 -11.34
N THR A 640 4.78 -3.84 -11.80
CA THR A 640 6.00 -3.03 -11.81
C THR A 640 6.64 -2.95 -10.42
N ARG A 641 7.95 -3.20 -10.33
CA ARG A 641 8.71 -3.13 -9.08
C ARG A 641 9.08 -1.69 -8.75
N ILE A 642 8.43 -1.14 -7.74
CA ILE A 642 8.70 0.21 -7.23
C ILE A 642 9.46 0.08 -5.92
N VAL A 643 10.72 0.54 -5.92
CA VAL A 643 11.60 0.50 -4.74
C VAL A 643 11.76 1.91 -4.20
N VAL A 644 11.35 2.12 -2.95
CA VAL A 644 11.50 3.38 -2.22
C VAL A 644 12.67 3.24 -1.24
N VAL A 645 13.62 4.17 -1.28
CA VAL A 645 14.78 4.20 -0.38
C VAL A 645 14.63 5.33 0.62
N GLY A 646 14.49 4.97 1.90
CA GLY A 646 14.31 5.89 3.02
C GLY A 646 12.86 5.97 3.48
N ALA A 647 12.63 5.61 4.75
CA ALA A 647 11.35 5.76 5.44
C ALA A 647 11.20 7.17 6.04
N SER A 648 11.41 8.22 5.22
CA SER A 648 11.14 9.60 5.62
C SER A 648 9.66 9.95 5.44
N ASP A 649 9.20 11.06 6.01
CA ASP A 649 7.82 11.57 5.83
C ASP A 649 7.40 11.60 4.35
N VAL A 650 8.30 11.99 3.45
CA VAL A 650 8.05 11.99 1.99
C VAL A 650 7.87 10.57 1.45
N GLY A 651 8.72 9.63 1.87
CA GLY A 651 8.64 8.23 1.45
C GLY A 651 7.38 7.53 1.97
N ILE A 652 6.99 7.82 3.21
CA ILE A 652 5.75 7.31 3.82
C ILE A 652 4.53 7.89 3.11
N SER A 653 4.48 9.21 2.88
CA SER A 653 3.37 9.85 2.16
C SER A 653 3.23 9.36 0.71
N PHE A 654 4.36 9.10 0.03
CA PHE A 654 4.35 8.45 -1.28
C PHE A 654 3.72 7.06 -1.23
N LEU A 655 4.12 6.21 -0.28
CA LEU A 655 3.58 4.86 -0.11
C LEU A 655 2.10 4.88 0.30
N GLU A 656 1.72 5.75 1.22
CA GLU A 656 0.33 6.00 1.63
C GLU A 656 -0.55 6.28 0.41
N THR A 657 -0.13 7.22 -0.43
CA THR A 657 -0.92 7.66 -1.59
C THR A 657 -1.16 6.51 -2.58
N LEU A 658 -0.15 5.68 -2.83
CA LEU A 658 -0.27 4.51 -3.72
C LEU A 658 -1.13 3.40 -3.13
N VAL A 659 -1.02 3.11 -1.84
CA VAL A 659 -1.77 2.04 -1.16
C VAL A 659 -3.26 2.35 -1.11
N PHE A 660 -3.63 3.59 -0.82
CA PHE A 660 -5.03 4.00 -0.73
C PHE A 660 -5.67 4.38 -2.08
N TRP A 661 -5.01 4.14 -3.21
CA TRP A 661 -5.61 4.36 -4.52
C TRP A 661 -6.57 3.22 -4.86
N SER A 662 -7.89 3.47 -4.82
CA SER A 662 -8.92 2.44 -4.79
C SER A 662 -9.00 1.54 -6.04
N HIS A 663 -8.61 2.05 -7.21
CA HIS A 663 -8.74 1.36 -8.50
C HIS A 663 -7.49 0.58 -8.94
N LEU A 664 -6.34 0.89 -8.36
CA LEU A 664 -5.06 0.25 -8.69
C LEU A 664 -4.60 -0.62 -7.53
N LYS A 665 -3.85 -1.68 -7.86
CA LYS A 665 -3.25 -2.54 -6.87
C LYS A 665 -1.78 -2.76 -7.22
N PHE A 666 -0.89 -2.28 -6.39
CA PHE A 666 0.55 -2.47 -6.58
C PHE A 666 1.00 -3.76 -5.90
N ASN A 667 1.45 -4.73 -6.70
CA ASN A 667 1.86 -6.05 -6.22
C ASN A 667 3.31 -6.07 -5.69
N ASN A 668 4.14 -5.10 -6.08
CA ASN A 668 5.58 -5.05 -5.81
C ASN A 668 6.05 -3.67 -5.30
N LEU A 669 5.51 -3.24 -4.16
CA LEU A 669 6.04 -2.09 -3.43
C LEU A 669 7.08 -2.55 -2.42
N THR A 670 8.30 -2.03 -2.51
CA THR A 670 9.39 -2.36 -1.58
C THR A 670 9.97 -1.10 -0.95
N LEU A 671 10.09 -1.08 0.37
CA LEU A 671 10.75 -0.02 1.13
C LEU A 671 12.10 -0.52 1.67
N ILE A 672 13.18 0.18 1.32
CA ILE A 672 14.51 0.00 1.90
C ILE A 672 14.70 1.05 3.00
N SER A 673 14.87 0.60 4.24
CA SER A 673 15.03 1.49 5.40
C SER A 673 16.00 0.89 6.41
N THR A 674 16.78 1.73 7.11
CA THR A 674 17.76 1.29 8.10
C THR A 674 17.14 0.53 9.28
N HIS A 675 15.92 0.91 9.67
CA HIS A 675 15.20 0.34 10.81
C HIS A 675 13.84 -0.26 10.43
N GLY A 676 13.53 -0.30 9.12
CA GLY A 676 12.24 -0.74 8.60
C GLY A 676 11.18 0.37 8.60
N LEU A 677 9.90 -0.01 8.69
CA LEU A 677 8.78 0.93 8.82
C LEU A 677 8.72 1.53 10.24
N PRO A 678 8.39 2.84 10.36
CA PRO A 678 8.14 3.50 11.65
C PRO A 678 6.85 3.00 12.32
N GLY A 679 6.62 3.38 13.59
CA GLY A 679 5.37 3.09 14.32
C GLY A 679 5.28 1.71 15.00
N LYS A 680 6.43 1.04 15.22
CA LYS A 680 6.47 -0.29 15.88
C LYS A 680 6.57 -0.22 17.41
N ASP A 681 7.01 0.91 17.96
CA ASP A 681 7.23 1.09 19.39
C ASP A 681 5.97 1.66 20.08
N LEU A 682 5.78 1.31 21.37
CA LEU A 682 4.63 1.72 22.18
C LEU A 682 4.50 3.26 22.28
N GLN A 683 3.25 3.74 22.13
CA GLN A 683 2.87 5.16 22.15
C GLN A 683 3.47 5.94 23.34
N GLY A 684 3.83 7.20 23.09
CA GLY A 684 3.91 8.23 24.14
C GLY A 684 5.14 8.17 25.07
N SER A 685 6.22 7.47 24.71
CA SER A 685 7.42 7.53 25.54
C SER A 685 8.00 8.97 25.56
N LYS A 686 8.26 9.52 26.76
CA LYS A 686 8.98 10.80 26.96
C LYS A 686 10.32 10.88 26.19
N GLN A 687 10.81 9.72 25.73
CA GLN A 687 12.05 9.48 25.02
C GLN A 687 11.99 9.93 23.55
N ARG A 688 10.83 10.30 23.01
CA ARG A 688 10.69 10.83 21.63
C ARG A 688 10.81 12.35 21.52
N ARG A 689 10.87 13.06 22.65
CA ARG A 689 10.90 14.53 22.71
C ARG A 689 12.25 15.15 22.33
N PHE A 690 13.25 14.36 21.94
CA PHE A 690 14.56 14.89 21.55
C PHE A 690 14.52 15.74 20.27
N LEU A 691 13.65 15.40 19.32
CA LEU A 691 13.57 16.04 18.01
C LEU A 691 12.26 16.81 17.85
N ILE A 692 12.28 17.86 17.04
CA ILE A 692 11.07 18.58 16.62
C ILE A 692 10.19 17.68 15.74
N ASN A 693 8.89 17.74 15.97
CA ASN A 693 7.89 17.01 15.21
C ASN A 693 7.43 17.86 14.00
N SER A 694 7.42 17.24 12.82
CA SER A 694 6.86 17.84 11.59
C SER A 694 5.34 17.74 11.52
N HIS A 695 4.74 16.96 12.43
CA HIS A 695 3.31 16.65 12.51
C HIS A 695 2.73 16.09 11.18
N CYS A 696 3.59 15.51 10.33
CA CYS A 696 3.18 14.87 9.07
C CYS A 696 2.48 13.53 9.29
N PHE A 697 3.03 12.72 10.22
CA PHE A 697 2.53 11.42 10.65
C PHE A 697 2.79 11.22 12.14
N ASN A 698 1.81 10.70 12.87
CA ASN A 698 1.92 10.27 14.26
C ASN A 698 1.77 8.74 14.39
N ASP A 699 1.86 8.22 15.62
CA ASP A 699 1.72 6.76 15.87
C ASP A 699 0.35 6.21 15.47
N GLU A 700 -0.70 7.01 15.67
CA GLU A 700 -2.06 6.64 15.30
C GLU A 700 -2.19 6.52 13.79
N ASP A 701 -1.59 7.44 13.03
CA ASP A 701 -1.55 7.42 11.57
C ASP A 701 -0.84 6.14 11.09
N TYR A 702 0.31 5.77 11.68
CA TYR A 702 1.01 4.53 11.31
C TYR A 702 0.17 3.28 11.58
N ALA A 703 -0.54 3.24 12.72
CA ALA A 703 -1.45 2.15 13.06
C ALA A 703 -2.67 2.09 12.11
N GLN A 704 -3.24 3.25 11.75
CA GLN A 704 -4.39 3.37 10.86
C GLN A 704 -4.08 3.09 9.40
N MET A 705 -2.84 3.31 8.97
CA MET A 705 -2.40 3.02 7.61
C MET A 705 -1.99 1.56 7.42
N SER A 706 -1.38 0.94 8.43
CA SER A 706 -0.85 -0.44 8.40
C SER A 706 -0.07 -0.76 7.12
N LEU A 707 0.89 0.10 6.76
CA LEU A 707 1.70 -0.05 5.53
C LEU A 707 2.41 -1.41 5.44
N CYS A 708 2.70 -2.06 6.57
CA CYS A 708 3.30 -3.39 6.61
C CYS A 708 2.43 -4.48 5.95
N SER A 709 1.13 -4.27 5.79
CA SER A 709 0.21 -5.19 5.12
C SER A 709 0.35 -5.15 3.58
N TRP A 710 0.90 -4.06 3.04
CA TRP A 710 0.92 -3.78 1.59
C TRP A 710 2.33 -3.58 1.02
N VAL A 711 3.32 -3.27 1.86
CA VAL A 711 4.68 -2.90 1.46
C VAL A 711 5.69 -3.90 2.01
N ASN A 712 6.52 -4.45 1.13
CA ASN A 712 7.65 -5.31 1.50
C ASN A 712 8.77 -4.45 2.10
N VAL A 713 9.29 -4.82 3.28
CA VAL A 713 10.33 -4.05 3.97
C VAL A 713 11.66 -4.77 3.91
N VAL A 714 12.67 -4.12 3.34
CA VAL A 714 14.06 -4.57 3.36
C VAL A 714 14.84 -3.72 4.36
N VAL A 715 15.13 -4.30 5.52
CA VAL A 715 15.90 -3.62 6.56
C VAL A 715 17.38 -3.57 6.19
N GLY A 716 17.90 -2.36 5.98
CA GLY A 716 19.30 -2.13 5.68
C GLY A 716 19.57 -0.75 5.07
N LYS A 717 20.85 -0.42 4.94
CA LYS A 717 21.31 0.87 4.39
C LYS A 717 21.69 0.72 2.93
N MET A 718 21.28 1.67 2.09
CA MET A 718 21.72 1.71 0.70
C MET A 718 23.21 2.06 0.61
N THR A 719 23.98 1.23 -0.10
CA THR A 719 25.44 1.40 -0.26
C THR A 719 25.87 1.57 -1.72
N GLY A 720 25.01 1.22 -2.69
CA GLY A 720 25.29 1.39 -4.11
C GLY A 720 24.04 1.29 -4.97
N ILE A 721 24.07 1.90 -6.17
CA ILE A 721 23.00 1.84 -7.17
C ILE A 721 23.64 1.41 -8.49
N ASN A 722 23.14 0.32 -9.10
CA ASN A 722 23.52 -0.07 -10.45
C ASN A 722 22.37 0.26 -11.42
N ARG A 723 22.58 1.29 -12.25
CA ARG A 723 21.57 1.80 -13.19
C ARG A 723 21.38 0.89 -14.40
N THR A 724 22.47 0.35 -14.95
CA THR A 724 22.44 -0.50 -16.14
C THR A 724 21.70 -1.80 -15.88
N ALA A 725 21.96 -2.43 -14.73
CA ALA A 725 21.30 -3.66 -14.32
C ALA A 725 20.05 -3.44 -13.43
N LYS A 726 19.69 -2.18 -13.15
CA LYS A 726 18.55 -1.75 -12.34
C LYS A 726 18.39 -2.49 -11.00
N TYR A 727 19.40 -2.41 -10.14
CA TYR A 727 19.31 -2.89 -8.76
C TYR A 727 20.00 -1.96 -7.76
N VAL A 728 19.53 -1.98 -6.52
CA VAL A 728 20.14 -1.31 -5.37
C VAL A 728 20.92 -2.33 -4.53
N VAL A 729 22.10 -1.94 -4.05
CA VAL A 729 22.90 -2.72 -3.10
C VAL A 729 22.63 -2.22 -1.69
N VAL A 730 22.18 -3.12 -0.83
CA VAL A 730 21.87 -2.86 0.57
C VAL A 730 22.97 -3.47 1.46
N SER A 731 23.21 -2.89 2.64
CA SER A 731 24.12 -3.39 3.66
C SER A 731 24.02 -4.92 3.81
N LYS A 732 25.16 -5.63 3.85
CA LYS A 732 25.31 -7.09 3.67
C LYS A 732 25.32 -7.58 2.20
N GLU A 733 25.59 -6.69 1.24
CA GLU A 733 25.70 -6.97 -0.22
C GLU A 733 24.44 -7.58 -0.87
N LYS A 734 23.27 -7.43 -0.23
CA LYS A 734 22.00 -7.88 -0.81
C LYS A 734 21.62 -6.96 -1.98
N LYS A 735 21.26 -7.56 -3.12
CA LYS A 735 20.81 -6.84 -4.32
C LYS A 735 19.28 -6.84 -4.38
N VAL A 736 18.68 -5.66 -4.51
CA VAL A 736 17.24 -5.48 -4.65
C VAL A 736 16.95 -4.88 -6.03
N PRO A 737 16.34 -5.62 -6.97
CA PRO A 737 16.06 -5.11 -8.30
C PRO A 737 14.87 -4.14 -8.31
N TYR A 738 14.86 -3.21 -9.26
CA TYR A 738 13.80 -2.22 -9.42
C TYR A 738 13.45 -1.99 -10.89
N ASP A 739 12.22 -1.56 -11.16
CA ASP A 739 11.83 -0.97 -12.44
C ASP A 739 11.78 0.55 -12.33
N TYR A 740 11.26 1.04 -11.20
CA TYR A 740 11.37 2.44 -10.75
C TYR A 740 12.00 2.51 -9.36
N LEU A 741 12.94 3.43 -9.19
CA LEU A 741 13.61 3.71 -7.93
C LEU A 741 13.23 5.11 -7.45
N VAL A 742 12.81 5.23 -6.20
CA VAL A 742 12.43 6.50 -5.56
C VAL A 742 13.36 6.75 -4.38
N LEU A 743 14.15 7.82 -4.44
CA LEU A 743 15.10 8.20 -3.40
C LEU A 743 14.49 9.26 -2.48
N CYS A 744 14.23 8.88 -1.22
CA CYS A 744 13.63 9.71 -0.16
C CYS A 744 14.44 9.65 1.14
N THR A 745 15.78 9.60 1.06
CA THR A 745 16.66 9.41 2.23
C THR A 745 16.75 10.60 3.19
N GLY A 746 16.24 11.77 2.79
CA GLY A 746 16.30 13.00 3.59
C GLY A 746 17.72 13.48 3.89
N LEU A 747 17.85 14.30 4.94
CA LEU A 747 19.11 14.79 5.47
C LEU A 747 19.31 14.23 6.89
N LYS A 748 20.56 13.97 7.27
CA LYS A 748 20.93 13.48 8.60
C LYS A 748 21.98 14.39 9.26
N TYR A 749 21.89 14.56 10.58
CA TYR A 749 22.96 15.08 11.41
C TYR A 749 24.22 14.24 11.24
N GLN A 750 25.32 14.92 10.93
CA GLN A 750 26.62 14.29 10.77
C GLN A 750 27.50 14.57 11.99
N VAL A 751 28.37 13.61 12.29
CA VAL A 751 29.45 13.81 13.25
C VAL A 751 30.46 14.79 12.63
N LEU A 752 30.60 15.96 13.26
CA LEU A 752 31.54 16.98 12.81
C LEU A 752 32.95 16.66 13.31
N SER A 753 33.93 16.81 12.42
CA SER A 753 35.33 16.75 12.82
C SER A 753 35.67 17.98 13.65
N PRO A 754 36.33 17.82 14.81
CA PRO A 754 36.99 18.94 15.45
C PRO A 754 37.99 19.56 14.48
N THR A 755 38.17 20.88 14.57
CA THR A 755 39.04 21.64 13.65
C THR A 755 40.53 21.37 13.86
N GLY A 756 40.88 20.70 14.96
CA GLY A 756 42.24 20.34 15.35
C GLY A 756 43.02 21.51 15.94
N ALA A 757 42.36 22.65 16.18
CA ALA A 757 42.98 23.85 16.72
C ALA A 757 43.49 23.62 18.14
N ASP A 758 44.76 23.98 18.39
CA ASP A 758 45.39 23.88 19.70
C ASP A 758 45.02 25.09 20.55
N ILE A 759 44.22 24.86 21.60
CA ILE A 759 43.72 25.90 22.50
C ILE A 759 44.83 26.60 23.27
N SER A 760 46.00 25.97 23.47
CA SER A 760 47.14 26.60 24.12
C SER A 760 47.68 27.81 23.34
N GLN A 761 47.44 27.84 22.04
CA GLN A 761 47.86 28.91 21.12
C GLN A 761 46.82 30.05 21.02
N LEU A 762 45.71 29.96 21.76
CA LEU A 762 44.61 30.93 21.77
C LEU A 762 44.04 31.31 20.38
N PRO A 763 43.74 30.32 19.49
CA PRO A 763 43.20 30.60 18.16
C PRO A 763 41.79 31.18 18.25
N THR A 764 41.47 32.09 17.32
CA THR A 764 40.12 32.71 17.20
C THR A 764 39.32 32.06 16.07
N ASN A 765 37.99 32.19 16.10
CA ASN A 765 37.11 31.62 15.06
C ASN A 765 37.51 32.04 13.63
N ARG A 766 38.02 33.26 13.44
CA ARG A 766 38.45 33.76 12.12
C ARG A 766 39.54 32.90 11.46
N GLU A 767 40.40 32.28 12.26
CA GLU A 767 41.50 31.44 11.78
C GLU A 767 41.04 30.01 11.48
N VAL A 768 39.90 29.61 12.05
CA VAL A 768 39.46 28.21 12.14
C VAL A 768 38.22 27.92 11.26
N LEU A 769 37.38 28.93 11.01
CA LEU A 769 36.13 28.80 10.23
C LEU A 769 36.34 28.29 8.80
N SER A 770 37.49 28.53 8.17
CA SER A 770 37.80 28.00 6.83
C SER A 770 37.83 26.46 6.77
N LYS A 771 38.01 25.80 7.91
CA LYS A 771 38.05 24.33 8.05
C LYS A 771 36.74 23.76 8.60
N TRP A 772 35.72 24.58 8.88
CA TRP A 772 34.47 24.16 9.47
C TRP A 772 33.28 24.52 8.57
N PRO A 773 32.28 23.65 8.40
CA PRO A 773 32.17 22.30 8.93
C PRO A 773 32.92 21.25 8.08
N GLN A 774 33.61 20.31 8.73
CA GLN A 774 34.18 19.12 8.10
C GLN A 774 33.57 17.86 8.73
N ARG A 775 33.42 16.81 7.92
CA ARG A 775 32.93 15.52 8.40
C ARG A 775 34.03 14.77 9.13
N TYR A 776 33.69 14.16 10.27
CA TYR A 776 34.60 13.29 10.99
C TYR A 776 34.73 11.93 10.29
N THR A 777 35.96 11.50 10.03
CA THR A 777 36.28 10.25 9.31
C THR A 777 36.82 9.14 10.22
N GLY A 778 37.10 9.44 11.49
CA GLY A 778 37.57 8.47 12.47
C GLY A 778 36.44 7.63 13.08
N LYS A 779 36.81 6.73 14.02
CA LYS A 779 35.83 5.98 14.83
C LYS A 779 35.03 6.94 15.70
N VAL A 780 33.71 6.95 15.55
CA VAL A 780 32.81 7.79 16.35
C VAL A 780 32.89 7.35 17.82
N PRO A 781 33.13 8.26 18.77
CA PRO A 781 33.18 7.92 20.19
C PRO A 781 31.86 7.33 20.71
N SER A 782 31.94 6.39 21.65
CA SER A 782 30.76 5.66 22.18
C SER A 782 29.75 6.55 22.90
N ASN A 783 30.17 7.69 23.43
CA ASN A 783 29.33 8.67 24.12
C ASN A 783 29.01 9.92 23.28
N HIS A 784 29.19 9.83 21.95
CA HIS A 784 28.77 10.85 20.99
C HIS A 784 27.46 10.44 20.30
N PHE A 785 26.43 11.27 20.39
CA PHE A 785 25.10 11.02 19.88
C PHE A 785 24.72 11.98 18.75
N THR A 786 24.28 11.43 17.63
CA THR A 786 23.60 12.15 16.54
C THR A 786 22.22 11.55 16.38
N LEU A 787 21.18 12.28 16.81
CA LEU A 787 19.82 11.77 16.81
C LEU A 787 19.14 12.11 15.49
N ASN A 788 18.84 11.11 14.66
CA ASN A 788 18.21 11.33 13.34
C ASN A 788 16.83 10.69 13.20
N ASP A 789 16.59 9.63 13.96
CA ASP A 789 15.34 8.89 13.96
C ASP A 789 14.97 8.47 15.39
N GLU A 790 13.77 7.92 15.52
CA GLU A 790 13.24 7.48 16.81
C GLU A 790 14.13 6.42 17.49
N GLN A 791 14.72 5.53 16.71
CA GLN A 791 15.56 4.46 17.24
C GLN A 791 16.87 5.00 17.81
N ASP A 792 17.46 6.01 17.18
CA ASP A 792 18.59 6.76 17.74
C ASP A 792 18.21 7.44 19.07
N CYS A 793 17.02 8.06 19.14
CA CYS A 793 16.49 8.66 20.37
C CYS A 793 16.31 7.62 21.48
N LEU A 794 15.74 6.45 21.17
CA LEU A 794 15.54 5.35 22.13
C LEU A 794 16.87 4.78 22.64
N LYS A 795 17.88 4.63 21.77
CA LYS A 795 19.23 4.20 22.16
C LYS A 795 19.89 5.22 23.08
N ALA A 796 19.82 6.50 22.73
CA ALA A 796 20.38 7.57 23.55
C ALA A 796 19.67 7.65 24.91
N ALA A 797 18.34 7.55 24.95
CA ALA A 797 17.57 7.56 26.19
C ALA A 797 17.90 6.37 27.11
N ARG A 798 18.08 5.17 26.54
CA ARG A 798 18.51 3.98 27.29
C ARG A 798 19.91 4.18 27.86
N TRP A 799 20.84 4.63 27.04
CA TRP A 799 22.21 4.90 27.46
C TRP A 799 22.27 5.95 28.59
N LEU A 800 21.48 7.03 28.49
CA LEU A 800 21.41 8.07 29.52
C LEU A 800 20.86 7.53 30.84
N LYS A 801 19.82 6.68 30.82
CA LYS A 801 19.26 6.06 32.02
C LYS A 801 20.27 5.16 32.73
N GLU A 802 21.08 4.43 31.97
CA GLU A 802 22.09 3.51 32.51
C GLU A 802 23.33 4.24 33.03
N ASN A 803 23.79 5.30 32.34
CA ASN A 803 25.11 5.89 32.56
C ASN A 803 25.10 7.33 33.10
N ALA A 804 24.08 8.14 32.81
CA ALA A 804 24.09 9.59 33.09
C ALA A 804 23.29 9.98 34.34
N VAL A 805 22.20 9.26 34.65
CA VAL A 805 21.35 9.54 35.82
C VAL A 805 22.07 9.25 37.14
N SER A 806 22.99 8.27 37.15
CA SER A 806 23.75 7.84 38.32
C SER A 806 25.16 8.46 38.44
N SER A 807 25.66 9.14 37.40
CA SER A 807 26.99 9.75 37.37
C SER A 807 26.95 11.27 37.56
N GLU A 808 28.08 11.91 37.89
CA GLU A 808 28.19 13.38 38.05
C GLU A 808 28.66 14.12 36.79
N GLY A 809 28.88 13.43 35.67
CA GLY A 809 29.49 14.01 34.48
C GLY A 809 28.62 15.04 33.72
N ASN A 810 29.27 16.01 33.06
CA ASN A 810 28.58 17.06 32.30
C ASN A 810 28.11 16.55 30.92
N ILE A 811 26.98 17.08 30.43
CA ILE A 811 26.44 16.77 29.11
C ILE A 811 26.55 18.01 28.23
N ILE A 812 27.09 17.84 27.03
CA ILE A 812 27.25 18.92 26.06
C ILE A 812 26.25 18.71 24.93
N VAL A 813 25.44 19.73 24.65
CA VAL A 813 24.54 19.78 23.49
C VAL A 813 25.08 20.84 22.53
N TYR A 814 25.53 20.42 21.34
CA TYR A 814 26.22 21.28 20.38
C TYR A 814 25.41 21.46 19.10
N GLY A 815 24.98 22.68 18.77
CA GLY A 815 24.25 22.96 17.53
C GLY A 815 23.48 24.28 17.55
N ASN A 816 22.81 24.58 16.43
CA ASN A 816 22.04 25.82 16.22
C ASN A 816 20.62 25.56 15.67
N THR A 817 20.17 24.32 15.66
CA THR A 817 18.81 23.92 15.26
C THR A 817 17.86 23.93 16.45
N ILE A 818 16.56 23.99 16.21
CA ILE A 818 15.54 23.93 17.28
C ILE A 818 15.64 22.64 18.13
N ASP A 819 16.14 21.54 17.55
CA ASP A 819 16.34 20.25 18.24
C ASP A 819 17.27 20.33 19.47
N ILE A 820 18.13 21.36 19.56
CA ILE A 820 18.98 21.56 20.74
C ILE A 820 18.13 21.85 21.97
N TYR A 821 17.05 22.63 21.81
CA TYR A 821 16.18 23.04 22.91
C TYR A 821 15.29 21.88 23.36
N THR A 822 14.72 21.15 22.42
CA THR A 822 13.91 19.94 22.70
C THR A 822 14.76 18.85 23.35
N THR A 823 16.01 18.69 22.93
CA THR A 823 16.97 17.79 23.59
C THR A 823 17.29 18.23 25.02
N VAL A 824 17.56 19.52 25.26
CA VAL A 824 17.82 20.02 26.62
C VAL A 824 16.62 19.78 27.54
N GLU A 825 15.40 20.11 27.09
CA GLU A 825 14.18 19.84 27.87
C GLU A 825 13.99 18.34 28.13
N THR A 826 14.28 17.49 27.13
CA THR A 826 14.22 16.04 27.33
C THR A 826 15.21 15.56 28.40
N LEU A 827 16.46 16.06 28.39
CA LEU A 827 17.46 15.76 29.42
C LEU A 827 17.00 16.21 30.82
N LEU A 828 16.42 17.41 30.93
CA LEU A 828 15.84 17.91 32.19
C LEU A 828 14.69 17.01 32.66
N SER A 829 13.80 16.60 31.75
CA SER A 829 12.65 15.73 32.06
C SER A 829 13.05 14.30 32.48
N LEU A 830 14.25 13.86 32.08
CA LEU A 830 14.87 12.58 32.50
C LEU A 830 15.52 12.67 33.90
N GLY A 831 15.50 13.85 34.54
CA GLY A 831 16.01 14.08 35.89
C GLY A 831 17.48 14.51 35.94
N ILE A 832 18.09 14.88 34.81
CA ILE A 832 19.47 15.39 34.78
C ILE A 832 19.44 16.86 35.20
N GLY A 833 20.14 17.20 36.28
CA GLY A 833 20.20 18.59 36.78
C GLY A 833 20.79 19.54 35.74
N GLY A 834 20.12 20.68 35.49
CA GLY A 834 20.54 21.61 34.43
C GLY A 834 21.93 22.20 34.62
N SER A 835 22.45 22.27 35.86
CA SER A 835 23.84 22.67 36.15
C SER A 835 24.91 21.79 35.48
N ARG A 836 24.55 20.57 35.08
CA ARG A 836 25.41 19.62 34.35
C ARG A 836 25.29 19.76 32.84
N ILE A 837 24.34 20.54 32.33
CA ILE A 837 24.05 20.67 30.90
C ILE A 837 24.72 21.94 30.37
N HIS A 838 25.53 21.77 29.33
CA HIS A 838 26.17 22.86 28.60
C HIS A 838 25.63 22.90 27.17
N LEU A 839 24.89 23.96 26.85
CA LEU A 839 24.42 24.24 25.50
C LEU A 839 25.47 25.08 24.77
N VAL A 840 26.01 24.58 23.67
CA VAL A 840 27.07 25.24 22.90
C VAL A 840 26.56 25.49 21.47
N GLN A 841 26.49 26.76 21.08
CA GLN A 841 25.95 27.18 19.80
C GLN A 841 27.09 27.66 18.87
N PRO A 842 27.24 27.08 17.66
CA PRO A 842 28.18 27.57 16.68
C PRO A 842 27.74 28.92 16.08
N PRO A 843 28.64 29.66 15.41
CA PRO A 843 28.31 30.90 14.73
C PRO A 843 27.19 30.72 13.69
N LEU A 844 26.26 31.68 13.63
CA LEU A 844 25.10 31.64 12.73
C LEU A 844 25.50 31.90 11.26
N SER A 845 24.98 31.08 10.34
CA SER A 845 25.02 31.34 8.90
C SER A 845 23.79 30.70 8.23
N PRO A 846 22.71 31.43 7.86
CA PRO A 846 22.48 32.89 7.84
C PRO A 846 22.09 33.50 9.21
N SER A 847 21.89 34.82 9.27
CA SER A 847 21.59 35.63 10.48
C SER A 847 20.21 35.38 11.13
N VAL A 848 19.55 34.28 10.78
CA VAL A 848 18.21 33.92 11.27
C VAL A 848 18.37 32.83 12.32
N THR A 849 17.86 33.08 13.52
CA THR A 849 17.81 32.11 14.61
C THR A 849 16.79 31.01 14.28
N CYS A 850 16.91 29.83 14.91
CA CYS A 850 15.98 28.73 14.65
C CYS A 850 14.55 28.94 15.19
N LEU A 851 14.35 29.89 16.11
CA LEU A 851 13.04 30.28 16.65
C LEU A 851 12.47 31.51 15.94
N ASN A 852 13.33 32.36 15.36
CA ASN A 852 13.00 33.57 14.60
C ASN A 852 11.97 34.48 15.29
N ASN A 853 12.03 34.58 16.62
CA ASN A 853 11.12 35.40 17.43
C ASN A 853 11.81 35.80 18.75
N SER A 854 12.11 37.09 18.90
CA SER A 854 12.87 37.61 20.05
C SER A 854 12.17 37.45 21.39
N ALA A 855 10.83 37.49 21.43
CA ALA A 855 10.06 37.30 22.66
C ALA A 855 10.16 35.85 23.17
N ILE A 856 10.06 34.87 22.25
CA ILE A 856 10.20 33.45 22.56
C ILE A 856 11.65 33.13 22.92
N GLU A 857 12.64 33.67 22.18
CA GLU A 857 14.06 33.50 22.49
C GLU A 857 14.42 34.00 23.89
N SER A 858 13.90 35.17 24.27
CA SER A 858 14.09 35.71 25.61
C SER A 858 13.49 34.81 26.69
N ALA A 859 12.25 34.32 26.48
CA ALA A 859 11.59 33.41 27.41
C ALA A 859 12.32 32.06 27.55
N VAL A 860 12.79 31.48 26.44
CA VAL A 860 13.59 30.24 26.45
C VAL A 860 14.95 30.47 27.11
N GLY A 861 15.58 31.61 26.86
CA GLY A 861 16.84 32.01 27.52
C GLY A 861 16.70 32.12 29.04
N GLU A 862 15.62 32.73 29.52
CA GLU A 862 15.29 32.81 30.95
C GLU A 862 15.03 31.42 31.54
N ALA A 863 14.24 30.57 30.86
CA ALA A 863 13.96 29.21 31.32
C ALA A 863 15.23 28.34 31.41
N LEU A 864 16.16 28.49 30.48
CA LEU A 864 17.47 27.82 30.54
C LEU A 864 18.29 28.27 31.75
N LEU A 865 18.31 29.57 32.05
CA LEU A 865 18.99 30.12 33.22
C LEU A 865 18.36 29.64 34.53
N GLU A 866 17.03 29.61 34.62
CA GLU A 866 16.29 29.10 35.77
C GLU A 866 16.54 27.62 36.03
N ALA A 867 16.63 26.81 34.96
CA ALA A 867 17.01 25.41 35.05
C ALA A 867 18.50 25.20 35.42
N GLY A 868 19.32 26.25 35.36
CA GLY A 868 20.76 26.21 35.66
C GLY A 868 21.65 25.77 34.48
N VAL A 869 21.10 25.74 33.26
CA VAL A 869 21.82 25.34 32.04
C VAL A 869 22.80 26.43 31.62
N ARG A 870 24.04 26.06 31.28
CA ARG A 870 25.06 27.02 30.83
C ARG A 870 25.06 27.12 29.30
N VAL A 871 24.82 28.32 28.77
CA VAL A 871 24.79 28.59 27.34
C VAL A 871 26.10 29.25 26.88
N HIS A 872 26.68 28.75 25.80
CA HIS A 872 27.91 29.26 25.18
C HIS A 872 27.63 29.56 23.70
N CYS A 873 27.63 30.84 23.32
CA CYS A 873 27.38 31.27 21.93
C CYS A 873 28.69 31.37 21.12
N ASP A 874 28.57 31.44 19.80
CA ASP A 874 29.67 31.67 18.84
C ASP A 874 30.89 30.76 19.05
N SER A 875 30.62 29.50 19.40
CA SER A 875 31.64 28.55 19.83
C SER A 875 31.82 27.44 18.80
N VAL A 876 33.04 27.28 18.27
CA VAL A 876 33.37 26.25 17.27
C VAL A 876 34.16 25.11 17.93
N LEU A 877 33.79 23.86 17.65
CA LEU A 877 34.47 22.68 18.20
C LEU A 877 35.92 22.59 17.70
N ALA A 878 36.87 22.73 18.63
CA ALA A 878 38.31 22.73 18.37
C ALA A 878 38.91 21.31 18.42
N ARG A 879 38.68 20.60 19.53
CA ARG A 879 39.26 19.27 19.78
C ARG A 879 38.40 18.46 20.78
N TRP A 880 38.39 17.14 20.62
CA TRP A 880 37.99 16.18 21.66
C TRP A 880 39.24 15.61 22.33
N ASN A 881 39.22 15.53 23.66
CA ASN A 881 40.35 15.05 24.47
C ASN A 881 41.67 15.80 24.16
N GLU A 882 42.80 15.36 24.73
CA GLU A 882 44.11 16.00 24.56
C GLU A 882 44.92 15.42 23.37
N GLY A 883 44.42 14.40 22.67
CA GLY A 883 45.06 13.84 21.46
C GLY A 883 45.23 12.32 21.41
N ASP A 884 44.92 11.60 22.49
CA ASP A 884 44.79 10.14 22.50
C ASP A 884 43.32 9.73 22.34
N ASP A 885 43.10 8.48 21.90
CA ASP A 885 41.82 7.84 21.53
C ASP A 885 40.56 8.63 22.00
N PRO A 886 39.75 9.17 21.07
CA PRO A 886 38.62 10.02 21.42
C PRO A 886 37.48 9.25 22.11
N ASP A 887 37.61 7.94 22.28
CA ASP A 887 36.60 7.05 22.86
C ASP A 887 36.96 6.61 24.31
N PRO A 888 36.24 7.06 25.36
CA PRO A 888 35.14 8.03 25.33
C PRO A 888 35.60 9.49 25.35
N ILE A 889 34.72 10.41 24.93
CA ILE A 889 34.94 11.85 25.06
C ILE A 889 34.88 12.22 26.55
N THR A 890 36.01 12.62 27.13
CA THR A 890 36.10 13.09 28.52
C THR A 890 36.09 14.61 28.63
N CYS A 891 36.51 15.29 27.57
CA CYS A 891 36.45 16.74 27.48
C CYS A 891 36.34 17.22 26.02
N ALA A 892 35.59 18.29 25.83
CA ALA A 892 35.46 18.97 24.55
C ALA A 892 35.95 20.42 24.68
N ALA A 893 36.64 20.87 23.65
CA ALA A 893 37.41 22.10 23.65
C ALA A 893 36.91 22.98 22.49
N PHE A 894 36.65 24.26 22.74
CA PHE A 894 35.97 25.16 21.81
C PHE A 894 36.76 26.46 21.60
N THR A 895 36.81 26.94 20.36
CA THR A 895 37.25 28.30 20.03
C THR A 895 36.07 29.26 20.03
N THR A 896 36.34 30.53 20.33
CA THR A 896 35.37 31.62 20.21
C THR A 896 36.02 32.80 19.48
N ASP A 897 35.27 33.88 19.27
CA ASP A 897 35.84 35.14 18.77
C ASP A 897 36.80 35.80 19.77
N THR A 898 36.73 35.41 21.05
CA THR A 898 37.53 36.01 22.13
C THR A 898 38.57 35.02 22.67
N LYS A 899 38.19 34.18 23.62
CA LYS A 899 39.07 33.22 24.28
C LYS A 899 38.50 31.79 24.15
N PRO A 900 39.31 30.81 23.74
CA PRO A 900 38.89 29.41 23.75
C PRO A 900 38.68 28.88 25.18
N PHE A 901 37.83 27.88 25.33
CA PHE A 901 37.52 27.26 26.61
C PHE A 901 37.40 25.72 26.48
N LYS A 902 37.48 25.05 27.63
CA LYS A 902 37.42 23.58 27.73
C LYS A 902 36.35 23.17 28.72
N LEU A 903 35.54 22.18 28.34
CA LEU A 903 34.48 21.59 29.16
C LEU A 903 34.74 20.11 29.37
N GLN A 904 34.51 19.63 30.60
CA GLN A 904 34.37 18.20 30.84
C GLN A 904 33.10 17.69 30.16
N CYS A 905 33.13 16.44 29.71
CA CYS A 905 32.04 15.83 28.96
C CYS A 905 31.92 14.35 29.36
N ALA A 906 30.69 13.91 29.60
CA ALA A 906 30.30 12.52 29.77
C ALA A 906 29.40 12.05 28.62
N ALA A 907 28.62 12.96 28.02
CA ALA A 907 27.85 12.72 26.81
C ALA A 907 27.87 13.95 25.90
N PHE A 908 27.99 13.72 24.59
CA PHE A 908 28.04 14.78 23.59
C PHE A 908 26.94 14.60 22.55
N PHE A 909 25.99 15.53 22.46
CA PHE A 909 24.93 15.54 21.46
C PHE A 909 25.26 16.55 20.36
N SER A 910 25.18 16.15 19.10
CA SER A 910 25.53 17.02 17.96
C SER A 910 24.35 17.25 17.01
N PHE A 911 23.99 18.53 16.85
CA PHE A 911 22.90 19.05 16.02
C PHE A 911 23.34 20.23 15.13
N ALA A 912 24.65 20.38 14.90
CA ALA A 912 25.19 21.58 14.24
C ALA A 912 25.08 21.57 12.70
N TYR A 913 24.99 20.39 12.06
CA TYR A 913 24.99 20.31 10.60
C TYR A 913 24.24 19.08 10.07
N ARG A 914 23.24 19.32 9.22
CA ARG A 914 22.50 18.27 8.48
C ARG A 914 22.96 18.23 7.03
N THR A 915 23.30 17.05 6.53
CA THR A 915 23.59 16.83 5.10
C THR A 915 23.18 15.42 4.68
N VAL A 916 23.31 15.10 3.39
CA VAL A 916 23.05 13.75 2.87
C VAL A 916 24.02 12.78 3.52
N ASP A 917 23.51 11.63 3.97
CA ASP A 917 24.35 10.56 4.50
C ASP A 917 25.43 10.18 3.48
N TYR A 918 26.67 10.00 3.94
CA TYR A 918 27.79 9.81 3.02
C TYR A 918 27.70 8.53 2.18
N GLU A 919 27.19 7.43 2.72
CA GLU A 919 27.05 6.21 1.91
C GLU A 919 25.96 6.41 0.85
N ALA A 920 24.87 7.11 1.19
CA ALA A 920 23.87 7.49 0.21
C ALA A 920 24.44 8.44 -0.85
N PHE A 921 25.20 9.47 -0.46
CA PHE A 921 25.91 10.36 -1.37
C PHE A 921 26.87 9.59 -2.28
N LYS A 922 27.70 8.71 -1.71
CA LYS A 922 28.63 7.87 -2.47
C LYS A 922 27.89 7.01 -3.47
N ALA A 923 26.83 6.32 -3.05
CA ALA A 923 26.01 5.48 -3.94
C ALA A 923 25.39 6.27 -5.10
N ILE A 924 24.90 7.49 -4.83
CA ILE A 924 24.31 8.40 -5.84
C ILE A 924 25.39 8.88 -6.81
N ASN A 925 26.54 9.30 -6.30
CA ASN A 925 27.65 9.82 -7.09
C ASN A 925 28.29 8.73 -7.96
N ASP A 926 28.54 7.54 -7.39
CA ASP A 926 29.09 6.38 -8.09
C ASP A 926 28.12 5.89 -9.19
N ALA A 927 26.81 6.10 -9.02
CA ALA A 927 25.80 5.85 -10.05
C ALA A 927 25.72 6.95 -11.13
N CYS A 928 26.57 7.98 -11.08
CA CYS A 928 26.57 9.10 -12.01
C CYS A 928 25.21 9.84 -12.07
N LEU A 929 24.53 9.94 -10.93
CA LEU A 929 23.39 10.85 -10.78
C LEU A 929 23.90 12.27 -10.50
N VAL A 930 23.26 13.27 -11.08
CA VAL A 930 23.73 14.66 -10.98
C VAL A 930 23.57 15.18 -9.55
N PHE A 931 24.70 15.50 -8.91
CA PHE A 931 24.75 15.99 -7.54
C PHE A 931 25.46 17.35 -7.47
N ASP A 932 24.77 18.37 -6.96
CA ASP A 932 25.26 19.75 -6.81
C ASP A 932 24.94 20.25 -5.40
N GLY A 933 25.69 19.74 -4.42
CA GLY A 933 25.38 19.86 -2.99
C GLY A 933 24.16 19.04 -2.53
N ARG A 934 23.22 18.79 -3.44
CA ARG A 934 22.01 17.96 -3.31
C ARG A 934 21.74 17.23 -4.62
N LEU A 935 20.86 16.23 -4.58
CA LEU A 935 20.46 15.48 -5.77
C LEU A 935 19.57 16.35 -6.69
N VAL A 936 19.99 16.52 -7.94
CA VAL A 936 19.31 17.42 -8.88
C VAL A 936 18.11 16.71 -9.53
N ILE A 937 16.96 17.39 -9.51
CA ILE A 937 15.70 16.91 -10.10
C ILE A 937 15.04 17.95 -11.02
N ASP A 938 14.08 17.49 -11.82
CA ASP A 938 13.15 18.34 -12.56
C ASP A 938 11.81 18.58 -11.84
N THR A 939 10.88 19.26 -12.50
CA THR A 939 9.53 19.56 -11.99
C THR A 939 8.64 18.33 -11.82
N LYS A 940 9.00 17.19 -12.40
CA LYS A 940 8.31 15.90 -12.26
C LYS A 940 9.09 14.94 -11.35
N PHE A 941 10.00 15.45 -10.53
CA PHE A 941 10.84 14.66 -9.60
C PHE A 941 11.81 13.68 -10.27
N CYS A 942 11.99 13.76 -11.59
CA CYS A 942 12.95 12.91 -12.30
C CYS A 942 14.37 13.40 -12.08
N THR A 943 15.29 12.45 -11.91
CA THR A 943 16.73 12.73 -11.99
C THR A 943 17.17 12.76 -13.46
N ASN A 944 18.48 12.73 -13.73
CA ASN A 944 18.98 12.51 -15.09
C ASN A 944 18.68 11.11 -15.66
N ASP A 945 18.10 10.20 -14.86
CA ASP A 945 17.59 8.92 -15.27
C ASP A 945 16.06 8.86 -15.07
N VAL A 946 15.30 8.56 -16.12
CA VAL A 946 13.82 8.56 -16.09
C VAL A 946 13.27 7.46 -15.17
N SER A 947 14.05 6.39 -14.95
CA SER A 947 13.67 5.31 -14.03
C SER A 947 13.94 5.62 -12.56
N ILE A 948 14.67 6.72 -12.27
CA ILE A 948 15.05 7.12 -10.92
C ILE A 948 14.47 8.50 -10.60
N ARG A 949 13.61 8.54 -9.59
CA ARG A 949 13.01 9.77 -9.06
C ARG A 949 13.53 10.03 -7.66
N ALA A 950 13.48 11.29 -7.24
CA ALA A 950 13.88 11.67 -5.90
C ALA A 950 13.01 12.81 -5.37
N ALA A 951 12.74 12.79 -4.06
CA ALA A 951 11.91 13.80 -3.42
C ALA A 951 12.32 14.02 -1.95
N GLY A 952 11.90 15.15 -1.39
CA GLY A 952 12.24 15.57 -0.03
C GLY A 952 13.59 16.29 0.12
N PRO A 953 14.02 16.55 1.35
CA PRO A 953 15.14 17.44 1.66
C PRO A 953 16.50 17.11 0.99
N LEU A 954 16.69 15.88 0.48
CA LEU A 954 17.91 15.52 -0.26
C LEU A 954 18.01 16.18 -1.64
N THR A 955 16.91 16.72 -2.18
CA THR A 955 16.85 17.19 -3.56
C THR A 955 16.98 18.70 -3.70
N LYS A 956 17.29 19.12 -4.92
CA LYS A 956 17.29 20.50 -5.39
C LYS A 956 16.82 20.53 -6.85
N TYR A 957 16.09 21.58 -7.25
CA TYR A 957 15.72 21.74 -8.65
C TYR A 957 16.93 22.08 -9.53
N SER A 958 16.90 21.65 -10.79
CA SER A 958 17.93 22.00 -11.76
C SER A 958 18.11 23.51 -11.90
N ARG A 959 19.36 23.98 -12.02
CA ARG A 959 19.70 25.41 -12.17
C ARG A 959 19.01 26.09 -13.36
N ARG A 960 18.47 25.31 -14.32
CA ARG A 960 17.66 25.81 -15.44
C ARG A 960 16.41 26.59 -15.01
N TYR A 961 15.94 26.37 -13.78
CA TYR A 961 14.78 27.04 -13.20
C TYR A 961 15.13 28.36 -12.50
N TYR A 962 16.42 28.66 -12.30
CA TYR A 962 16.89 29.88 -11.60
C TYR A 962 16.35 30.03 -10.15
N VAL A 963 16.10 28.92 -9.45
CA VAL A 963 15.60 28.91 -8.06
C VAL A 963 16.47 28.04 -7.15
N ASP A 964 17.69 28.48 -6.87
CA ASP A 964 18.67 27.67 -6.12
C ASP A 964 18.32 27.48 -4.63
N GLU A 965 17.65 28.46 -4.02
CA GLU A 965 17.28 28.44 -2.60
C GLU A 965 15.96 27.70 -2.34
N TRP A 966 15.11 27.55 -3.36
CA TRP A 966 13.84 26.86 -3.24
C TRP A 966 14.04 25.35 -3.37
N THR A 967 14.01 24.68 -2.24
CA THR A 967 14.19 23.22 -2.16
C THR A 967 13.02 22.58 -1.44
N HIS A 968 12.87 21.26 -1.54
CA HIS A 968 11.86 20.54 -0.77
C HIS A 968 12.04 20.66 0.77
N SER A 969 13.17 21.18 1.27
CA SER A 969 13.32 21.51 2.70
C SER A 969 12.45 22.68 3.17
N ASN A 970 12.00 23.51 2.24
CA ASN A 970 11.14 24.67 2.48
C ASN A 970 9.65 24.32 2.48
N LEU A 971 9.30 23.08 2.12
CA LEU A 971 7.94 22.66 1.78
C LEU A 971 7.44 21.59 2.77
N SER A 972 6.13 21.35 2.77
CA SER A 972 5.53 20.22 3.48
C SER A 972 6.02 18.90 2.89
N SER A 973 6.59 18.02 3.71
CA SER A 973 7.04 16.70 3.25
C SER A 973 5.87 15.80 2.84
N LYS A 974 4.69 15.99 3.44
CA LYS A 974 3.48 15.26 3.10
C LYS A 974 2.95 15.66 1.73
N GLU A 975 2.85 16.95 1.43
CA GLU A 975 2.44 17.44 0.10
C GLU A 975 3.38 16.94 -1.00
N ILE A 976 4.70 16.95 -0.74
CA ILE A 976 5.71 16.49 -1.70
C ILE A 976 5.63 14.98 -1.96
N GLY A 977 5.36 14.17 -0.94
CA GLY A 977 5.16 12.73 -1.11
C GLY A 977 3.91 12.41 -1.92
N PHE A 978 2.81 13.13 -1.66
CA PHE A 978 1.57 13.04 -2.42
C PHE A 978 1.77 13.40 -3.91
N GLU A 979 2.38 14.55 -4.20
CA GLU A 979 2.61 15.03 -5.58
C GLU A 979 3.58 14.13 -6.36
N LEU A 980 4.59 13.56 -5.69
CA LEU A 980 5.46 12.55 -6.28
C LEU A 980 4.67 11.30 -6.69
N ALA A 981 3.76 10.83 -5.83
CA ALA A 981 2.90 9.68 -6.13
C ALA A 981 1.92 10.00 -7.25
N ALA A 982 1.25 11.16 -7.21
CA ALA A 982 0.35 11.63 -8.27
C ALA A 982 1.05 11.68 -9.63
N SER A 983 2.26 12.25 -9.71
CA SER A 983 3.04 12.27 -10.96
C SER A 983 3.42 10.88 -11.48
N MET A 984 3.50 9.86 -10.61
CA MET A 984 3.78 8.47 -11.01
C MET A 984 2.50 7.70 -11.37
N LEU A 985 1.36 8.03 -10.76
CA LEU A 985 0.07 7.39 -11.06
C LEU A 985 -0.33 7.59 -12.53
N ASP A 986 0.00 8.75 -13.11
CA ASP A 986 -0.18 9.03 -14.55
C ASP A 986 0.53 8.01 -15.47
N LEU A 987 1.59 7.34 -14.99
CA LEU A 987 2.30 6.31 -15.76
C LEU A 987 1.56 4.96 -15.77
N PHE A 988 0.72 4.72 -14.75
CA PHE A 988 0.08 3.42 -14.52
C PHE A 988 -1.42 3.45 -14.81
N ASP A 989 -2.05 4.62 -14.70
CA ASP A 989 -3.48 4.82 -14.92
C ASP A 989 -3.79 5.45 -16.30
N PRO A 990 -4.32 4.68 -17.27
CA PRO A 990 -4.71 5.16 -18.58
C PRO A 990 -6.05 5.89 -18.56
N THR A 991 -6.79 5.82 -17.45
CA THR A 991 -8.04 6.59 -17.24
C THR A 991 -7.76 7.97 -16.66
N SER A 992 -6.55 8.20 -16.14
CA SER A 992 -6.10 9.55 -15.85
C SER A 992 -6.15 10.35 -17.15
N LYS A 993 -6.90 11.46 -17.16
CA LYS A 993 -6.77 12.41 -18.26
C LYS A 993 -5.31 12.87 -18.21
N PRO A 994 -4.52 12.71 -19.28
CA PRO A 994 -3.19 13.30 -19.28
C PRO A 994 -3.37 14.77 -18.91
N PHE A 995 -2.66 15.24 -17.88
CA PHE A 995 -2.60 16.66 -17.56
C PHE A 995 -2.46 17.40 -18.88
N SER A 996 -3.39 18.31 -19.18
CA SER A 996 -3.29 19.15 -20.38
C SER A 996 -1.87 19.66 -20.44
N GLU A 997 -1.13 19.35 -21.51
CA GLU A 997 0.25 19.83 -21.67
C GLU A 997 0.26 21.29 -21.27
N ALA A 998 1.04 21.60 -20.23
CA ALA A 998 1.09 22.95 -19.72
C ALA A 998 1.44 23.87 -20.90
N PRO A 999 0.75 25.00 -21.08
CA PRO A 999 0.85 25.80 -22.30
C PRO A 999 2.33 26.10 -22.60
N SER A 1000 2.71 25.96 -23.87
CA SER A 1000 4.09 26.12 -24.35
C SER A 1000 4.72 27.39 -23.78
N GLY A 1001 5.76 27.25 -22.95
CA GLY A 1001 6.40 28.35 -22.21
C GLY A 1001 6.41 28.19 -20.67
N THR A 1002 5.69 27.20 -20.13
CA THR A 1002 5.64 26.89 -18.68
C THR A 1002 6.72 25.90 -18.20
N ASP A 1003 7.52 25.32 -19.11
CA ASP A 1003 8.62 24.36 -18.81
C ASP A 1003 9.72 24.90 -17.87
N ARG A 1004 9.70 26.20 -17.58
CA ARG A 1004 10.67 26.87 -16.69
C ARG A 1004 10.10 27.27 -15.33
N LEU A 1005 8.83 26.94 -15.04
CA LEU A 1005 8.21 27.25 -13.76
C LEU A 1005 8.27 26.03 -12.85
N VAL A 1006 8.63 26.25 -11.59
CA VAL A 1006 8.58 25.25 -10.52
C VAL A 1006 7.14 25.16 -10.01
N PRO A 1007 6.63 23.97 -9.60
CA PRO A 1007 5.30 23.85 -9.02
C PRO A 1007 5.16 24.72 -7.76
N VAL A 1008 3.97 25.28 -7.57
CA VAL A 1008 3.64 26.06 -6.38
C VAL A 1008 2.92 25.13 -5.40
N TYR A 1009 3.54 24.97 -4.25
CA TYR A 1009 3.04 24.17 -3.13
C TYR A 1009 2.33 25.08 -2.12
N LYS A 1010 1.27 24.58 -1.49
CA LYS A 1010 0.37 25.41 -0.66
C LYS A 1010 0.29 24.95 0.79
N GLU A 1011 0.60 23.70 1.09
CA GLU A 1011 0.48 23.20 2.45
C GLU A 1011 1.50 23.84 3.39
N CYS A 1012 1.11 24.06 4.64
CA CYS A 1012 1.99 24.66 5.62
C CYS A 1012 3.11 23.72 6.06
N LYS A 1013 4.22 24.32 6.49
CA LYS A 1013 5.25 23.64 7.26
C LYS A 1013 4.97 23.79 8.74
N VAL A 1014 5.01 22.68 9.47
CA VAL A 1014 4.72 22.62 10.91
C VAL A 1014 5.98 22.23 11.68
N GLN A 1015 6.21 22.90 12.80
CA GLN A 1015 7.25 22.58 13.77
C GLN A 1015 6.63 22.58 15.16
N GLU A 1016 6.62 21.41 15.81
CA GLU A 1016 6.04 21.21 17.13
C GLU A 1016 7.07 20.57 18.07
N GLY A 1017 7.17 21.05 19.31
CA GLY A 1017 8.00 20.42 20.32
C GLY A 1017 7.85 21.06 21.69
N VAL A 1018 8.48 20.45 22.70
CA VAL A 1018 8.54 20.99 24.06
C VAL A 1018 9.89 21.65 24.27
N LEU A 1019 9.90 22.94 24.58
CA LEU A 1019 11.09 23.76 24.80
C LEU A 1019 11.41 23.89 26.31
N PRO A 1020 12.64 24.28 26.67
CA PRO A 1020 13.09 24.40 28.06
C PRO A 1020 12.13 25.18 28.94
N GLY A 1021 11.79 24.62 30.11
CA GLY A 1021 10.79 25.18 31.02
C GLY A 1021 9.40 24.55 30.86
N GLY A 1022 9.30 23.47 30.07
CA GLY A 1022 8.06 22.75 29.82
C GLY A 1022 7.08 23.48 28.91
N TYR A 1023 7.55 24.40 28.07
CA TYR A 1023 6.69 25.16 27.16
C TYR A 1023 6.42 24.35 25.88
N ASN A 1024 5.14 24.18 25.54
CA ASN A 1024 4.70 23.63 24.27
C ASN A 1024 4.81 24.70 23.19
N TYR A 1025 5.61 24.42 22.16
CA TYR A 1025 5.86 25.30 21.03
C TYR A 1025 5.24 24.71 19.76
N LEU A 1026 4.56 25.56 19.00
CA LEU A 1026 4.06 25.25 17.67
C LEU A 1026 4.34 26.44 16.75
N HIS A 1027 4.91 26.16 15.59
CA HIS A 1027 5.06 27.14 14.53
C HIS A 1027 4.55 26.54 13.22
N ILE A 1028 3.55 27.19 12.64
CA ILE A 1028 2.94 26.88 11.36
C ILE A 1028 3.30 28.03 10.43
N SER A 1029 3.92 27.73 9.28
CA SER A 1029 4.35 28.75 8.32
C SER A 1029 4.01 28.35 6.89
N LYS A 1030 3.85 29.36 6.04
CA LYS A 1030 3.77 29.19 4.59
C LYS A 1030 5.09 28.60 4.06
N PRO A 1031 5.06 27.85 2.94
CA PRO A 1031 6.28 27.43 2.27
C PRO A 1031 7.10 28.65 1.85
N GLU A 1032 8.28 28.84 2.46
CA GLU A 1032 9.16 29.94 2.12
C GLU A 1032 10.63 29.68 2.45
N VAL A 1033 11.49 30.54 1.90
CA VAL A 1033 12.90 30.63 2.32
C VAL A 1033 12.94 31.44 3.61
N PRO A 1034 13.53 30.93 4.71
CA PRO A 1034 13.53 31.64 5.99
C PRO A 1034 14.19 33.02 5.88
N ILE A 1035 13.43 34.07 6.21
CA ILE A 1035 13.88 35.45 6.33
C ILE A 1035 13.77 35.86 7.81
N CYS A 1036 14.66 36.73 8.28
CA CYS A 1036 14.58 37.26 9.63
C CYS A 1036 13.23 37.96 9.84
N LEU A 1037 12.52 37.65 10.92
CA LEU A 1037 11.19 38.18 11.17
C LEU A 1037 11.16 39.72 11.16
N ASP A 1038 12.20 40.35 11.72
CA ASP A 1038 12.31 41.82 11.73
C ASP A 1038 12.43 42.40 10.31
N LEU A 1039 13.00 41.66 9.37
CA LEU A 1039 13.09 42.03 7.96
C LEU A 1039 11.78 41.73 7.20
N GLU A 1040 11.04 40.69 7.59
CA GLU A 1040 9.73 40.36 7.03
C GLU A 1040 8.68 41.42 7.41
N LEU A 1041 8.76 41.96 8.63
CA LEU A 1041 7.85 43.00 9.15
C LEU A 1041 8.23 44.44 8.75
N ALA A 1042 9.43 44.63 8.18
CA ALA A 1042 9.91 45.96 7.76
C ALA A 1042 9.14 46.63 6.59
N PRO A 1043 8.62 45.91 5.56
CA PRO A 1043 7.86 46.51 4.48
C PRO A 1043 6.49 47.03 4.95
N CYS A 1044 5.94 48.11 4.37
CA CYS A 1044 4.59 48.58 4.71
C CYS A 1044 3.45 47.63 4.28
N ASP A 1045 3.75 46.68 3.40
CA ASP A 1045 2.80 45.73 2.81
C ASP A 1045 2.95 44.31 3.40
N HIS A 1046 3.34 44.17 4.68
CA HIS A 1046 3.55 42.83 5.27
C HIS A 1046 2.24 42.15 5.71
N GLY A 1047 1.18 42.91 5.99
CA GLY A 1047 -0.11 42.38 6.43
C GLY A 1047 -0.51 42.88 7.81
N LEU A 1048 -1.29 42.08 8.54
CA LEU A 1048 -1.70 42.35 9.92
C LEU A 1048 -1.19 41.26 10.85
N GLU A 1049 -0.59 41.68 11.96
CA GLU A 1049 -0.18 40.79 13.05
C GLU A 1049 -1.11 40.91 14.25
N ILE A 1050 -1.61 39.78 14.73
CA ILE A 1050 -2.43 39.66 15.94
C ILE A 1050 -1.63 38.84 16.96
N THR A 1051 -1.36 39.43 18.12
CA THR A 1051 -0.63 38.78 19.21
C THR A 1051 -1.40 38.91 20.51
N THR A 1052 -1.62 37.78 21.20
CA THR A 1052 -2.23 37.70 22.54
C THR A 1052 -1.29 37.03 23.53
N GLY A 1053 -1.39 37.44 24.79
CA GLY A 1053 -0.55 36.94 25.89
C GLY A 1053 0.92 37.33 25.80
N GLU A 1054 1.74 36.73 26.67
CA GLU A 1054 3.17 37.03 26.77
C GLU A 1054 3.98 35.73 26.86
N ALA A 1055 5.10 35.66 26.11
CA ALA A 1055 5.91 34.44 26.05
C ALA A 1055 6.42 34.00 27.44
N ARG A 1056 6.81 34.95 28.29
CA ARG A 1056 7.27 34.70 29.67
C ARG A 1056 6.21 34.03 30.54
N HIS A 1057 4.96 34.46 30.41
CA HIS A 1057 3.84 33.90 31.15
C HIS A 1057 3.38 32.54 30.60
N GLY A 1058 3.80 32.18 29.38
CA GLY A 1058 3.46 30.90 28.75
C GLY A 1058 2.02 30.85 28.28
N ASN A 1059 1.51 31.96 27.75
CA ASN A 1059 0.19 32.07 27.12
C ASN A 1059 0.28 32.84 25.79
N TYR A 1060 1.41 32.74 25.08
CA TYR A 1060 1.68 33.53 23.88
C TYR A 1060 1.10 32.88 22.63
N PHE A 1061 0.29 33.64 21.90
CA PHE A 1061 -0.26 33.25 20.61
C PHE A 1061 -0.11 34.40 19.62
N ARG A 1062 0.60 34.15 18.53
CA ARG A 1062 0.79 35.06 17.41
C ARG A 1062 0.16 34.48 16.14
N MET A 1063 -0.58 35.30 15.40
CA MET A 1063 -1.07 34.96 14.07
C MET A 1063 -0.80 36.10 13.09
N HIS A 1064 -0.27 35.75 11.93
CA HIS A 1064 0.01 36.69 10.84
C HIS A 1064 -0.99 36.47 9.70
N ILE A 1065 -1.50 37.59 9.17
CA ILE A 1065 -2.52 37.64 8.13
C ILE A 1065 -1.96 38.49 7.00
N ASN A 1066 -1.84 37.91 5.82
CA ASN A 1066 -1.28 38.63 4.66
C ASN A 1066 -2.24 39.73 4.14
N ASN A 1067 -1.78 40.51 3.16
CA ASN A 1067 -2.56 41.60 2.55
C ASN A 1067 -3.87 41.16 1.88
N TYR A 1068 -4.04 39.85 1.61
CA TYR A 1068 -5.26 39.29 1.05
C TYR A 1068 -6.24 38.80 2.12
N GLY A 1069 -5.96 39.08 3.40
CA GLY A 1069 -6.79 38.67 4.52
C GLY A 1069 -6.69 37.18 4.85
N VAL A 1070 -5.63 36.49 4.41
CA VAL A 1070 -5.43 35.05 4.61
C VAL A 1070 -4.35 34.80 5.65
N VAL A 1071 -4.61 33.87 6.57
CA VAL A 1071 -3.64 33.43 7.58
C VAL A 1071 -2.49 32.67 6.91
N ASP A 1072 -1.26 33.14 7.10
CA ASP A 1072 -0.06 32.55 6.50
C ASP A 1072 0.97 32.05 7.53
N SER A 1073 0.86 32.45 8.80
CA SER A 1073 1.73 31.98 9.88
C SER A 1073 1.02 32.03 11.24
N ILE A 1074 1.24 31.01 12.06
CA ILE A 1074 0.74 30.87 13.44
C ILE A 1074 1.91 30.44 14.32
N THR A 1075 2.11 31.11 15.44
CA THR A 1075 3.13 30.74 16.44
C THR A 1075 2.50 30.71 17.82
N CYS A 1076 2.52 29.54 18.45
CA CYS A 1076 1.99 29.31 19.79
C CYS A 1076 3.12 28.92 20.74
N PHE A 1077 3.10 29.48 21.96
CA PHE A 1077 4.06 29.17 23.01
C PHE A 1077 3.34 29.19 24.37
N SER A 1078 3.03 28.01 24.89
CA SER A 1078 2.16 27.84 26.06
C SER A 1078 2.70 26.82 27.07
N LYS A 1079 2.46 27.04 28.37
CA LYS A 1079 2.70 26.01 29.41
C LYS A 1079 1.66 24.90 29.38
N GLU A 1080 0.45 25.22 28.94
CA GLU A 1080 -0.63 24.25 28.78
C GLU A 1080 -0.57 23.60 27.40
N PRO A 1081 -0.89 22.29 27.29
CA PRO A 1081 -1.00 21.63 26.00
C PRO A 1081 -2.19 22.20 25.20
N PHE A 1082 -2.07 22.21 23.89
CA PHE A 1082 -3.12 22.69 22.98
C PHE A 1082 -3.27 21.77 21.76
N PRO A 1083 -4.44 21.76 21.10
CA PRO A 1083 -4.72 20.81 20.03
C PRO A 1083 -4.08 21.26 18.70
N VAL A 1084 -2.88 20.76 18.42
CA VAL A 1084 -2.08 21.12 17.24
C VAL A 1084 -2.83 20.83 15.93
N SER A 1085 -3.47 19.67 15.82
CA SER A 1085 -4.26 19.26 14.64
C SER A 1085 -5.37 20.26 14.29
N ASN A 1086 -6.03 20.84 15.29
CA ASN A 1086 -7.06 21.85 15.10
C ASN A 1086 -6.43 23.15 14.55
N TYR A 1087 -5.33 23.62 15.13
CA TYR A 1087 -4.71 24.89 14.75
C TYR A 1087 -4.09 24.88 13.34
N ILE A 1088 -3.62 23.72 12.87
CA ILE A 1088 -3.19 23.54 11.48
C ILE A 1088 -4.30 23.92 10.48
N CYS A 1089 -5.58 23.69 10.83
CA CYS A 1089 -6.73 23.98 9.95
C CYS A 1089 -7.00 25.48 9.76
N LEU A 1090 -6.48 26.32 10.66
CA LEU A 1090 -6.63 27.78 10.61
C LEU A 1090 -5.74 28.40 9.53
N TYR A 1091 -4.62 27.75 9.22
CA TYR A 1091 -3.73 28.18 8.14
C TYR A 1091 -4.44 28.17 6.79
N GLY A 1092 -4.19 29.19 5.96
CA GLY A 1092 -4.80 29.35 4.64
C GLY A 1092 -6.29 29.75 4.67
N GLN A 1093 -6.87 29.99 5.85
CA GLN A 1093 -8.23 30.52 5.96
C GLN A 1093 -8.22 32.04 5.89
N HIS A 1094 -9.32 32.60 5.36
CA HIS A 1094 -9.52 34.04 5.32
C HIS A 1094 -10.09 34.52 6.65
N GLU A 1095 -9.67 35.70 7.14
CA GLU A 1095 -10.02 36.23 8.48
C GLU A 1095 -11.52 36.32 8.74
N ARG A 1096 -12.33 36.71 7.74
CA ARG A 1096 -13.80 36.67 7.80
C ARG A 1096 -14.39 35.29 8.13
N LEU A 1097 -13.78 34.22 7.61
CA LEU A 1097 -14.22 32.84 7.91
C LEU A 1097 -13.89 32.45 9.35
N LEU A 1098 -12.86 33.07 9.93
CA LEU A 1098 -12.50 32.98 11.34
C LEU A 1098 -13.34 33.94 12.19
N ASN A 1099 -14.63 34.06 11.87
CA ASN A 1099 -15.63 34.84 12.58
C ASN A 1099 -15.29 36.36 12.67
N ASP A 1100 -14.97 36.96 11.51
CA ASP A 1100 -14.59 38.38 11.35
C ASP A 1100 -13.47 38.80 12.32
N LEU A 1101 -12.43 37.97 12.36
CA LEU A 1101 -11.34 38.05 13.32
C LEU A 1101 -10.71 39.45 13.40
N CYS A 1102 -10.34 40.05 12.26
CA CYS A 1102 -9.66 41.34 12.25
C CYS A 1102 -10.55 42.45 12.79
N TYR A 1103 -11.85 42.40 12.49
CA TYR A 1103 -12.83 43.35 12.99
C TYR A 1103 -12.97 43.22 14.51
N ARG A 1104 -13.18 42.01 15.03
CA ARG A 1104 -13.35 41.76 16.47
C ARG A 1104 -12.09 42.06 17.29
N TRP A 1105 -10.92 41.82 16.71
CA TRP A 1105 -9.64 42.21 17.30
C TRP A 1105 -9.53 43.72 17.46
N ASN A 1106 -9.82 44.48 16.39
CA ASN A 1106 -9.77 45.94 16.41
C ASN A 1106 -10.80 46.56 17.38
N GLU A 1107 -11.94 45.91 17.59
CA GLU A 1107 -12.95 46.29 18.59
C GLU A 1107 -12.59 45.84 20.02
N GLY A 1108 -11.45 45.16 20.22
CA GLY A 1108 -11.01 44.69 21.54
C GLY A 1108 -11.85 43.56 22.13
N GLN A 1109 -12.60 42.83 21.30
CA GLN A 1109 -13.46 41.71 21.74
C GLN A 1109 -12.68 40.42 21.94
N ILE A 1110 -11.49 40.30 21.36
CA ILE A 1110 -10.62 39.14 21.47
C ILE A 1110 -9.49 39.49 22.43
N THR A 1111 -9.49 38.86 23.61
CA THR A 1111 -8.45 39.06 24.64
C THR A 1111 -7.41 37.93 24.64
N ASP A 1112 -7.82 36.74 24.23
CA ASP A 1112 -7.00 35.54 24.19
C ASP A 1112 -7.42 34.66 23.00
N LEU A 1113 -6.46 34.37 22.10
CA LEU A 1113 -6.73 33.54 20.93
C LEU A 1113 -6.93 32.06 21.29
N TYR A 1114 -6.37 31.57 22.41
CA TYR A 1114 -6.56 30.18 22.82
C TYR A 1114 -8.02 29.89 23.16
N SER A 1115 -8.66 30.74 23.97
CA SER A 1115 -10.10 30.64 24.28
C SER A 1115 -10.98 30.93 23.06
N TYR A 1116 -10.64 31.94 22.25
CA TYR A 1116 -11.40 32.27 21.04
C TYR A 1116 -11.52 31.10 20.06
N PHE A 1117 -10.43 30.35 19.85
CA PHE A 1117 -10.39 29.19 18.96
C PHE A 1117 -10.86 27.88 19.59
N ARG A 1118 -11.35 27.92 20.84
CA ARG A 1118 -12.09 26.81 21.49
C ARG A 1118 -13.60 26.98 21.41
N GLU A 1119 -14.09 28.15 20.98
CA GLU A 1119 -15.52 28.42 20.84
C GLU A 1119 -16.21 27.44 19.85
N PRO A 1120 -17.51 27.12 20.03
CA PRO A 1120 -18.19 26.08 19.24
C PRO A 1120 -18.15 26.27 17.72
N TRP A 1121 -18.13 27.51 17.20
CA TRP A 1121 -18.08 27.78 15.76
C TRP A 1121 -16.79 27.27 15.11
N SER A 1122 -15.68 27.26 15.86
CA SER A 1122 -14.37 26.86 15.35
C SER A 1122 -14.30 25.36 15.05
N MET A 1123 -15.10 24.54 15.77
CA MET A 1123 -15.19 23.10 15.55
C MET A 1123 -15.65 22.75 14.12
N ALA A 1124 -16.48 23.60 13.51
CA ALA A 1124 -16.89 23.42 12.12
C ALA A 1124 -15.70 23.57 11.15
N ILE A 1125 -14.77 24.47 11.44
CA ILE A 1125 -13.57 24.71 10.61
C ILE A 1125 -12.56 23.56 10.74
N TYR A 1126 -12.48 22.96 11.93
CA TYR A 1126 -11.60 21.82 12.21
C TYR A 1126 -12.07 20.51 11.57
N HIS A 1127 -13.34 20.44 11.16
CA HIS A 1127 -13.88 19.28 10.46
C HIS A 1127 -13.20 19.05 9.12
N ASP A 1128 -12.83 17.81 8.82
CA ASP A 1128 -12.09 17.42 7.61
C ASP A 1128 -12.82 17.81 6.30
N GLN A 1129 -14.14 17.56 6.23
CA GLN A 1129 -15.00 17.88 5.09
C GLN A 1129 -15.33 19.38 4.93
N PHE A 1130 -14.92 20.25 5.85
CA PHE A 1130 -15.24 21.67 5.77
C PHE A 1130 -14.63 22.33 4.52
N ILE A 1131 -13.46 21.85 4.10
CA ILE A 1131 -12.79 22.34 2.89
C ILE A 1131 -13.60 22.01 1.64
N ASP A 1132 -14.22 20.82 1.58
CA ASP A 1132 -15.02 20.41 0.43
C ASP A 1132 -16.35 21.15 0.40
N LEU A 1133 -17.02 21.32 1.54
CA LEU A 1133 -18.18 22.20 1.67
C LEU A 1133 -17.86 23.62 1.17
N LYS A 1134 -16.69 24.17 1.54
CA LYS A 1134 -16.24 25.50 1.07
C LYS A 1134 -16.05 25.54 -0.44
N LYS A 1135 -15.53 24.49 -1.07
CA LYS A 1135 -15.38 24.39 -2.53
C LYS A 1135 -16.75 24.31 -3.21
N GLU A 1136 -17.65 23.46 -2.73
CA GLU A 1136 -19.00 23.32 -3.26
C GLU A 1136 -19.78 24.64 -3.19
N LEU A 1137 -19.77 25.31 -2.04
CA LEU A 1137 -20.42 26.62 -1.88
C LEU A 1137 -19.83 27.67 -2.83
N ARG A 1138 -18.51 27.69 -3.02
CA ARG A 1138 -17.86 28.58 -3.99
C ARG A 1138 -18.30 28.28 -5.42
N GLN A 1139 -18.39 27.00 -5.79
CA GLN A 1139 -18.85 26.60 -7.11
C GLN A 1139 -20.30 27.06 -7.36
N ILE A 1140 -21.20 26.82 -6.40
CA ILE A 1140 -22.61 27.26 -6.47
C ILE A 1140 -22.69 28.79 -6.64
N LEU A 1141 -21.91 29.55 -5.86
CA LEU A 1141 -21.88 31.01 -5.96
C LEU A 1141 -21.35 31.50 -7.31
N MET A 1142 -20.34 30.84 -7.87
CA MET A 1142 -19.82 31.17 -9.20
C MET A 1142 -20.85 30.87 -10.29
N GLU A 1143 -21.54 29.73 -10.22
CA GLU A 1143 -22.61 29.37 -11.15
C GLU A 1143 -23.78 30.35 -11.10
N GLU A 1144 -24.15 30.84 -9.92
CA GLU A 1144 -25.16 31.90 -9.77
C GLU A 1144 -24.72 33.25 -10.33
N GLN A 1145 -23.44 33.61 -10.18
CA GLN A 1145 -22.89 34.84 -10.77
C GLN A 1145 -22.89 34.77 -12.30
N VAL A 1146 -22.54 33.62 -12.87
CA VAL A 1146 -22.58 33.39 -14.32
C VAL A 1146 -24.02 33.37 -14.85
N ARG A 1147 -25.01 32.93 -14.07
CA ARG A 1147 -26.44 33.03 -14.45
C ARG A 1147 -27.02 34.45 -14.35
N LYS A 1148 -26.41 35.32 -13.54
CA LYS A 1148 -26.81 36.73 -13.38
C LYS A 1148 -26.13 37.67 -14.37
N MET A 1149 -25.01 37.26 -14.96
CA MET A 1149 -24.37 37.90 -16.11
C MET A 1149 -25.01 37.41 -17.42
#